data_AF-A0A376DR75-F1
#
_entry.id   AF-A0A376DR75-F1
#
_cell.length_a   1.000
_cell.length_b   1.000
_cell.length_c   1.000
_cell.angle_alpha   90.00
_cell.angle_beta   90.00
_cell.angle_gamma   90.00
#
_symmetry.space_group_name_H-M   'P 1'
#
loop_
_entity.id
_entity.type
_entity.pdbx_description
1 polymer ?
#
loop_
_entity_poly.entity_id
_entity_poly.type
_entity_poly.pdbx_seq_one_letter_code
_entity_poly.pdbx_strand_id
1 'polypeptide(L)'
;MDIVVRGGNSITQSNAPLYIVDGIQMDNALSILSPKEIESIEVLKDASSTSIFGSRGANGVVLITTKGGRKKAKTTINYNGFVGVRKIQNKIDVLDPYQYVLYQYEQYYKNGLEADITTFNTRYGTFDQLGKYKSMKKTDWQDKVFGREAFNFTHNVSISGGSENSAFALTLNNVQEDGVMIGSAFKRSMANFKYDYDVSKKLSIGLNARYSRQMIYGAGTSASGSQSTNRLRNAIRYQPFEGGSSVDVDEFDPLFADQTNLVNPVLLANDEVKESGRNDLLLNATIDYKLSKDFTFRSVIGYVQRDQLVNQFSGPVTTLARQNNDQPVVFLSNTQSRRVTNTNTLNYRKTFGNHKLDLLAGQETVRTDGESMSINIKWFPKSSSAQEAFANVQLASPPSGMVQDAPKTMGDIDRLASFFGRANYIYKNKYIATVSMRADGSSVFKPGSNQWGYFPAASLAWKIKEENFLKENNSINELKLRLGFGKSGNNRIGAFLYDTFFTSSSDYGYAFGTSVTPGATTGNIMANPNVKWETASSYNAGLDFGLFKGRLYGTLDVYKTDTKDLLLLAKIPQTSGYEYQYQNSGSSENKGIELSMGGAIINKENFSWKIDANISSNRNTIKSLGNNASASANYYYYPSGWQNNLFDFLVQVGKPVGTYWGYVTAGRYEVSEFNYDAATQAYSLKAGVASFSSRSQWSKTNPAGRS
;
A
#
# COMPACT_ATOMS: atom_id res chain seq x y z
N MET A 1 1.83 0.31 3.95
CA MET A 1 3.27 0.52 3.69
C MET A 1 3.47 0.10 2.26
N ASP A 2 3.85 1.04 1.40
CA ASP A 2 4.03 0.78 -0.02
C ASP A 2 5.51 0.61 -0.31
N ILE A 3 5.89 -0.57 -0.81
CA ILE A 3 7.26 -0.89 -1.18
C ILE A 3 7.32 -1.05 -2.68
N VAL A 4 8.31 -0.38 -3.28
CA VAL A 4 8.52 -0.38 -4.73
C VAL A 4 10.00 -0.64 -5.00
N VAL A 5 10.30 -1.56 -5.90
CA VAL A 5 11.68 -1.89 -6.31
C VAL A 5 11.93 -1.27 -7.69
N ARG A 6 12.93 -0.37 -7.79
CA ARG A 6 13.31 0.32 -9.05
C ARG A 6 12.18 1.16 -9.71
N GLY A 7 11.29 1.72 -8.88
CA GLY A 7 10.16 2.55 -9.32
C GLY A 7 8.94 1.74 -9.78
N GLY A 8 7.82 2.44 -10.02
CA GLY A 8 6.57 1.81 -10.47
C GLY A 8 6.66 1.42 -11.95
N ASN A 9 6.41 0.15 -12.26
CA ASN A 9 6.42 -0.37 -13.64
C ASN A 9 5.08 -0.20 -14.34
N SER A 10 3.97 -0.19 -13.59
CA SER A 10 2.61 0.02 -14.08
C SER A 10 2.05 1.38 -13.62
N ILE A 11 1.12 1.92 -14.41
CA ILE A 11 0.40 3.18 -14.11
C ILE A 11 -0.83 2.89 -13.25
N THR A 12 -1.52 1.79 -13.54
CA THR A 12 -2.83 1.43 -12.98
C THR A 12 -2.79 0.17 -12.11
N GLN A 13 -1.84 -0.74 -12.37
CA GLN A 13 -1.73 -2.00 -11.64
C GLN A 13 -0.82 -1.88 -10.42
N SER A 14 -0.89 -2.88 -9.53
CA SER A 14 -0.04 -2.95 -8.34
C SER A 14 1.45 -2.98 -8.71
N ASN A 15 2.22 -2.09 -8.07
CA ASN A 15 3.68 -1.99 -8.18
C ASN A 15 4.42 -2.65 -7.00
N ALA A 16 3.70 -3.34 -6.10
CA ALA A 16 4.31 -4.02 -4.96
C ALA A 16 5.15 -5.23 -5.41
N PRO A 17 6.29 -5.54 -4.74
CA PRO A 17 7.03 -6.76 -5.03
C PRO A 17 6.23 -8.01 -4.63
N LEU A 18 6.70 -9.17 -5.05
CA LEU A 18 6.25 -10.46 -4.52
C LEU A 18 7.04 -10.78 -3.23
N TYR A 19 6.35 -11.11 -2.14
CA TYR A 19 7.02 -11.62 -0.94
C TYR A 19 7.01 -13.14 -0.96
N ILE A 20 8.15 -13.74 -0.64
CA ILE A 20 8.32 -15.18 -0.49
C ILE A 20 8.83 -15.44 0.92
N VAL A 21 8.05 -16.11 1.76
CA VAL A 21 8.43 -16.43 3.14
C VAL A 21 8.64 -17.94 3.24
N ASP A 22 9.87 -18.36 3.55
CA ASP A 22 10.26 -19.78 3.62
C ASP A 22 9.79 -20.61 2.40
N GLY A 23 9.81 -19.99 1.21
CA GLY A 23 9.44 -20.62 -0.07
C GLY A 23 7.97 -20.48 -0.49
N ILE A 24 7.09 -19.86 0.33
CA ILE A 24 5.68 -19.65 -0.01
C ILE A 24 5.42 -18.19 -0.40
N GLN A 25 4.62 -18.00 -1.45
CA GLN A 25 4.16 -16.68 -1.91
C GLN A 25 3.17 -16.03 -0.93
N MET A 26 3.40 -14.75 -0.63
CA MET A 26 2.62 -13.99 0.32
C MET A 26 2.36 -12.55 -0.16
N ASP A 27 1.14 -12.07 0.05
CA ASP A 27 0.78 -10.67 -0.25
C ASP A 27 0.93 -9.75 0.98
N ASN A 28 0.95 -10.31 2.19
CA ASN A 28 0.96 -9.55 3.46
C ASN A 28 2.09 -9.94 4.43
N ALA A 29 3.21 -10.46 3.91
CA ALA A 29 4.32 -10.99 4.71
C ALA A 29 4.71 -10.06 5.88
N LEU A 30 4.84 -8.76 5.62
CA LEU A 30 5.29 -7.77 6.61
C LEU A 30 4.34 -7.60 7.80
N SER A 31 3.06 -7.93 7.63
CA SER A 31 2.06 -7.81 8.71
C SER A 31 1.98 -9.04 9.60
N ILE A 32 2.55 -10.17 9.16
CA ILE A 32 2.51 -11.45 9.88
C ILE A 32 3.91 -11.94 10.27
N LEU A 33 4.95 -11.12 10.09
CA LEU A 33 6.30 -11.41 10.52
C LEU A 33 6.68 -10.52 11.70
N SER A 34 7.35 -11.11 12.68
CA SER A 34 8.08 -10.40 13.71
C SER A 34 9.51 -10.18 13.23
N PRO A 35 10.05 -8.95 13.26
CA PRO A 35 11.45 -8.70 12.90
C PRO A 35 12.45 -9.57 13.65
N LYS A 36 12.11 -10.04 14.87
CA LYS A 36 12.98 -10.88 15.70
C LYS A 36 13.13 -12.31 15.18
N GLU A 37 12.20 -12.79 14.36
CA GLU A 37 12.26 -14.14 13.80
C GLU A 37 12.93 -14.21 12.42
N ILE A 38 13.20 -13.06 11.80
CA ILE A 38 13.82 -12.98 10.49
C ILE A 38 15.30 -13.35 10.61
N GLU A 39 15.74 -14.31 9.80
CA GLU A 39 17.15 -14.67 9.64
C GLU A 39 17.80 -13.82 8.54
N SER A 40 17.14 -13.71 7.39
CA SER A 40 17.60 -12.91 6.27
C SER A 40 16.45 -12.33 5.46
N ILE A 41 16.73 -11.20 4.81
CA ILE A 41 15.89 -10.59 3.77
C ILE A 41 16.78 -10.42 2.54
N GLU A 42 16.40 -11.04 1.43
CA GLU A 42 17.05 -10.89 0.14
C GLU A 42 16.09 -10.20 -0.84
N VAL A 43 16.56 -9.15 -1.50
CA VAL A 43 15.77 -8.40 -2.48
C VAL A 43 16.31 -8.66 -3.87
N LEU A 44 15.54 -9.40 -4.66
CA LEU A 44 15.84 -9.71 -6.06
C LEU A 44 15.30 -8.57 -6.94
N LYS A 45 16.24 -7.74 -7.43
CA LYS A 45 15.94 -6.53 -8.22
C LYS A 45 16.05 -6.75 -9.73
N ASP A 46 16.79 -7.78 -10.15
CA ASP A 46 17.10 -8.05 -11.55
C ASP A 46 16.15 -9.12 -12.14
N ALA A 47 15.66 -8.91 -13.36
CA ALA A 47 14.72 -9.83 -14.01
C ALA A 47 15.27 -11.25 -14.20
N SER A 48 16.58 -11.43 -14.35
CA SER A 48 17.19 -12.77 -14.42
C SER A 48 17.15 -13.52 -13.10
N SER A 49 17.11 -12.80 -11.98
CA SER A 49 17.00 -13.39 -10.64
C SER A 49 15.55 -13.67 -10.24
N THR A 50 14.61 -12.85 -10.72
CA THR A 50 13.18 -12.98 -10.43
C THR A 50 12.44 -13.90 -11.40
N SER A 51 13.00 -14.22 -12.56
CA SER A 51 12.33 -14.98 -13.64
C SER A 51 11.74 -16.32 -13.20
N ILE A 52 12.36 -16.99 -12.23
CA ILE A 52 11.87 -18.27 -11.71
C ILE A 52 10.66 -18.12 -10.78
N PHE A 53 10.40 -16.94 -10.22
CA PHE A 53 9.27 -16.64 -9.34
C PHE A 53 8.02 -16.18 -10.13
N GLY A 54 8.11 -16.23 -11.46
CA GLY A 54 6.99 -15.97 -12.35
C GLY A 54 6.68 -14.51 -12.54
N SER A 55 5.58 -14.31 -13.24
CA SER A 55 4.97 -13.01 -13.53
C SER A 55 4.92 -12.07 -12.33
N ARG A 56 4.52 -12.56 -11.15
CA ARG A 56 4.43 -11.72 -9.95
C ARG A 56 5.77 -11.14 -9.47
N GLY A 57 6.90 -11.69 -9.93
CA GLY A 57 8.25 -11.15 -9.69
C GLY A 57 8.64 -9.97 -10.58
N ALA A 58 7.77 -9.48 -11.47
CA ALA A 58 8.05 -8.35 -12.37
C ALA A 58 8.39 -7.04 -11.63
N ASN A 59 7.81 -6.86 -10.44
CA ASN A 59 8.08 -5.71 -9.57
C ASN A 59 9.16 -5.99 -8.51
N GLY A 60 9.98 -7.01 -8.73
CA GLY A 60 10.95 -7.51 -7.76
C GLY A 60 10.38 -8.59 -6.82
N VAL A 61 11.28 -9.33 -6.19
CA VAL A 61 10.93 -10.37 -5.20
C VAL A 61 11.68 -10.11 -3.91
N VAL A 62 10.96 -10.15 -2.78
CA VAL A 62 11.54 -10.07 -1.43
C VAL A 62 11.45 -11.45 -0.79
N LEU A 63 12.59 -12.12 -0.71
CA LEU A 63 12.74 -13.41 -0.05
C LEU A 63 13.02 -13.18 1.42
N ILE A 64 12.20 -13.78 2.29
CA ILE A 64 12.36 -13.72 3.74
C ILE A 64 12.55 -15.14 4.24
N THR A 65 13.69 -15.36 4.92
CA THR A 65 13.99 -16.62 5.59
C THR A 65 13.80 -16.43 7.09
N THR A 66 13.05 -17.33 7.72
CA THR A 66 12.84 -17.30 9.17
C THR A 66 13.84 -18.19 9.91
N LYS A 67 14.25 -17.76 11.10
CA LYS A 67 15.20 -18.47 11.97
C LYS A 67 14.71 -19.88 12.24
N GLY A 68 15.54 -20.86 11.90
CA GLY A 68 15.32 -22.27 12.20
C GLY A 68 16.15 -22.78 13.38
N GLY A 69 15.86 -24.01 13.80
CA GLY A 69 16.73 -24.76 14.70
C GLY A 69 18.02 -25.18 14.00
N ARG A 70 19.00 -25.66 14.77
CA ARG A 70 20.22 -26.26 14.24
C ARG A 70 20.32 -27.71 14.72
N LYS A 71 20.69 -28.63 13.83
CA LYS A 71 21.01 -30.02 14.21
C LYS A 71 22.24 -30.03 15.12
N LYS A 72 22.29 -31.00 16.03
CA LYS A 72 23.36 -31.15 17.03
C LYS A 72 23.56 -29.89 17.89
N ALA A 73 22.50 -29.14 18.15
CA ALA A 73 22.54 -27.95 18.97
C ALA A 73 21.72 -28.14 20.24
N LYS A 74 22.29 -27.73 21.37
CA LYS A 74 21.56 -27.69 22.65
C LYS A 74 20.34 -26.79 22.50
N THR A 75 19.27 -27.13 23.21
CA THR A 75 18.09 -26.28 23.28
C THR A 75 18.45 -24.95 23.94
N THR A 76 18.21 -23.85 23.24
CA THR A 76 18.37 -22.48 23.74
C THR A 76 17.01 -21.82 23.86
N ILE A 77 16.80 -21.10 24.97
CA ILE A 77 15.61 -20.30 25.21
C ILE A 77 16.06 -18.84 25.33
N ASN A 78 15.51 -17.97 24.49
CA ASN A 78 15.76 -16.54 24.57
C ASN A 78 14.44 -15.82 24.82
N TYR A 79 14.48 -14.85 25.73
CA TYR A 79 13.39 -13.91 25.98
C TYR A 79 13.86 -12.49 25.69
N ASN A 80 13.05 -11.74 24.96
CA ASN A 80 13.26 -10.32 24.70
C ASN A 80 11.98 -9.56 25.06
N GLY A 81 12.11 -8.58 25.94
CA GLY A 81 11.06 -7.63 26.28
C GLY A 81 11.42 -6.23 25.79
N PHE A 82 10.44 -5.50 25.27
CA PHE A 82 10.57 -4.09 24.89
C PHE A 82 9.39 -3.31 25.46
N VAL A 83 9.69 -2.14 26.03
CA VAL A 83 8.70 -1.17 26.49
C VAL A 83 9.05 0.18 25.86
N GLY A 84 8.05 0.86 25.31
CA GLY A 84 8.21 2.18 24.73
C GLY A 84 6.99 3.06 24.95
N VAL A 85 7.19 4.36 24.84
CA VAL A 85 6.12 5.37 24.90
C VAL A 85 6.17 6.18 23.61
N ARG A 86 5.01 6.39 22.99
CA ARG A 86 4.84 7.22 21.79
C ARG A 86 4.04 8.46 22.13
N LYS A 87 4.44 9.58 21.53
CA LYS A 87 3.78 10.88 21.64
C LYS A 87 3.79 11.55 20.28
N ILE A 88 2.82 12.41 20.02
CA ILE A 88 2.86 13.30 18.86
C ILE A 88 4.03 14.27 19.01
N GLN A 89 4.84 14.42 17.96
CA GLN A 89 6.02 15.30 18.01
C GLN A 89 5.69 16.73 17.60
N ASN A 90 4.86 16.91 16.57
CA ASN A 90 4.54 18.21 15.98
C ASN A 90 3.02 18.38 15.91
N LYS A 91 2.55 19.57 16.25
CA LYS A 91 1.16 20.02 16.10
C LYS A 91 1.11 21.21 15.14
N ILE A 92 -0.06 21.45 14.56
CA ILE A 92 -0.29 22.65 13.75
C ILE A 92 -0.74 23.77 14.70
N ASP A 93 -0.18 24.97 14.53
CA ASP A 93 -0.62 26.12 15.29
C ASP A 93 -2.06 26.49 14.91
N VAL A 94 -2.93 26.57 15.92
CA VAL A 94 -4.35 26.95 15.78
C VAL A 94 -4.61 28.28 16.47
N LEU A 95 -5.64 28.99 16.00
CA LEU A 95 -6.07 30.27 16.56
C LEU A 95 -6.40 30.15 18.05
N ASP A 96 -6.21 31.24 18.80
CA ASP A 96 -6.79 31.39 20.13
C ASP A 96 -8.31 31.70 20.06
N PRO A 97 -9.05 31.61 21.17
CA PRO A 97 -10.50 31.85 21.17
C PRO A 97 -10.91 33.22 20.62
N TYR A 98 -10.17 34.28 20.96
CA TYR A 98 -10.49 35.63 20.52
C TYR A 98 -10.19 35.81 19.02
N GLN A 99 -9.04 35.32 18.55
CA GLN A 99 -8.70 35.30 17.13
C GLN A 99 -9.70 34.51 16.29
N TYR A 100 -10.15 33.35 16.79
CA TYR A 100 -11.16 32.56 16.12
C TYR A 100 -12.47 33.32 15.98
N VAL A 101 -12.97 33.93 17.06
CA VAL A 101 -14.24 34.68 17.00
C VAL A 101 -14.12 35.96 16.16
N LEU A 102 -12.97 36.64 16.17
CA LEU A 102 -12.70 37.74 15.24
C LEU A 102 -12.71 37.30 13.78
N TYR A 103 -12.10 36.15 13.47
CA TYR A 103 -12.17 35.57 12.14
C TYR A 103 -13.62 35.25 11.74
N GLN A 104 -14.42 34.68 12.66
CA GLN A 104 -15.85 34.46 12.42
C GLN A 104 -16.59 35.79 12.19
N TYR A 105 -16.32 36.83 13.00
CA TYR A 105 -16.89 38.16 12.82
C TYR A 105 -16.65 38.69 11.40
N GLU A 106 -15.39 38.65 10.93
CA GLU A 106 -15.03 39.07 9.57
C GLU A 106 -15.78 38.24 8.51
N GLN A 107 -15.93 36.93 8.70
CA GLN A 107 -16.62 36.07 7.74
C GLN A 107 -18.12 36.32 7.65
N TYR A 108 -18.77 36.62 8.78
CA TYR A 108 -20.20 36.89 8.86
C TYR A 108 -20.56 38.31 8.39
N TYR A 109 -19.71 39.29 8.69
CA TYR A 109 -19.97 40.69 8.34
C TYR A 109 -19.53 41.06 6.92
N LYS A 110 -18.73 40.22 6.23
CA LYS A 110 -18.12 40.55 4.91
C LYS A 110 -19.10 41.04 3.83
N ASN A 111 -20.33 40.54 3.84
CA ASN A 111 -21.35 40.86 2.83
C ASN A 111 -22.39 41.87 3.34
N GLY A 112 -22.35 42.25 4.62
CA GLY A 112 -23.34 43.15 5.24
C GLY A 112 -24.77 42.59 5.28
N LEU A 113 -24.95 41.27 5.23
CA LEU A 113 -26.29 40.65 5.27
C LEU A 113 -26.81 40.60 6.72
N GLU A 114 -27.97 41.20 6.96
CA GLU A 114 -28.56 41.31 8.30
C GLU A 114 -28.81 39.95 8.97
N ALA A 115 -29.20 38.93 8.20
CA ALA A 115 -29.41 37.57 8.69
C ALA A 115 -28.12 36.93 9.21
N ASP A 116 -27.00 37.15 8.52
CA ASP A 116 -25.69 36.64 8.92
C ASP A 116 -25.24 37.36 10.20
N ILE A 117 -25.32 38.70 10.21
CA ILE A 117 -25.00 39.53 11.37
C ILE A 117 -25.82 39.10 12.60
N THR A 118 -27.12 38.87 12.45
CA THR A 118 -28.00 38.40 13.53
C THR A 118 -27.58 37.04 14.06
N THR A 119 -27.23 36.11 13.16
CA THR A 119 -26.75 34.76 13.53
C THR A 119 -25.44 34.82 14.31
N PHE A 120 -24.50 35.66 13.87
CA PHE A 120 -23.25 35.89 14.61
C PHE A 120 -23.51 36.47 15.99
N ASN A 121 -24.30 37.55 16.07
CA ASN A 121 -24.58 38.25 17.32
C ASN A 121 -25.30 37.33 18.33
N THR A 122 -26.18 36.46 17.85
CA THR A 122 -26.87 35.47 18.69
C THR A 122 -25.89 34.44 19.24
N ARG A 123 -24.98 33.91 18.41
CA ARG A 123 -24.04 32.87 18.82
C ARG A 123 -22.91 33.42 19.71
N TYR A 124 -22.25 34.48 19.27
CA TYR A 124 -21.00 34.96 19.87
C TYR A 124 -21.17 36.24 20.70
N GLY A 125 -22.26 36.97 20.51
CA GLY A 125 -22.46 38.32 21.05
C GLY A 125 -22.04 39.40 20.05
N THR A 126 -22.39 40.65 20.36
CA THR A 126 -22.03 41.82 19.55
C THR A 126 -20.53 42.12 19.63
N PHE A 127 -20.02 42.96 18.72
CA PHE A 127 -18.58 43.26 18.63
C PHE A 127 -17.97 43.75 19.95
N ASP A 128 -18.67 44.62 20.68
CA ASP A 128 -18.29 45.14 21.99
C ASP A 128 -18.22 44.06 23.08
N GLN A 129 -18.93 42.94 22.90
CA GLN A 129 -18.95 41.82 23.84
C GLN A 129 -17.86 40.78 23.56
N LEU A 130 -17.17 40.84 22.42
CA LEU A 130 -16.17 39.84 22.04
C LEU A 130 -14.92 39.83 22.95
N GLY A 131 -14.73 40.88 23.77
CA GLY A 131 -13.67 40.93 24.76
C GLY A 131 -13.66 39.74 25.73
N LYS A 132 -14.83 39.13 25.99
CA LYS A 132 -14.96 37.94 26.86
C LYS A 132 -14.13 36.74 26.39
N TYR A 133 -13.87 36.61 25.08
CA TYR A 133 -13.09 35.51 24.52
C TYR A 133 -11.59 35.62 24.79
N LYS A 134 -11.06 36.80 25.14
CA LYS A 134 -9.64 36.96 25.51
C LYS A 134 -9.30 36.24 26.81
N SER A 135 -10.26 36.13 27.72
CA SER A 135 -10.12 35.40 28.99
C SER A 135 -10.51 33.93 28.90
N MET A 136 -11.02 33.47 27.75
CA MET A 136 -11.42 32.07 27.60
C MET A 136 -10.20 31.15 27.46
N LYS A 137 -10.28 29.98 28.09
CA LYS A 137 -9.24 28.97 27.98
C LYS A 137 -9.24 28.37 26.57
N LYS A 138 -8.08 28.40 25.92
CA LYS A 138 -7.85 27.71 24.65
C LYS A 138 -7.93 26.19 24.85
N THR A 139 -8.73 25.53 24.04
CA THR A 139 -8.81 24.07 23.92
C THR A 139 -7.97 23.61 22.73
N ASP A 140 -6.88 22.89 23.01
CA ASP A 140 -6.09 22.20 21.98
C ASP A 140 -6.70 20.83 21.68
N TRP A 141 -7.53 20.76 20.64
CA TRP A 141 -8.16 19.51 20.22
C TRP A 141 -7.17 18.48 19.67
N GLN A 142 -6.03 18.90 19.13
CA GLN A 142 -4.98 17.98 18.71
C GLN A 142 -4.40 17.27 19.95
N ASP A 143 -4.23 17.99 21.06
CA ASP A 143 -3.83 17.39 22.33
C ASP A 143 -4.90 16.45 22.90
N LYS A 144 -6.16 16.87 22.89
CA LYS A 144 -7.26 16.07 23.43
C LYS A 144 -7.46 14.75 22.69
N VAL A 145 -7.24 14.74 21.38
CA VAL A 145 -7.42 13.54 20.55
C VAL A 145 -6.13 12.73 20.41
N PHE A 146 -4.96 13.37 20.29
CA PHE A 146 -3.68 12.71 19.95
C PHE A 146 -2.57 12.88 20.99
N GLY A 147 -2.82 13.60 22.09
CA GLY A 147 -1.81 14.00 23.06
C GLY A 147 -1.52 12.97 24.16
N ARG A 148 -2.24 11.84 24.20
CA ARG A 148 -1.98 10.81 25.22
C ARG A 148 -0.62 10.15 25.03
N GLU A 149 -0.01 9.74 26.14
CA GLU A 149 1.16 8.87 26.11
C GLU A 149 0.74 7.46 25.72
N ALA A 150 1.12 7.02 24.53
CA ALA A 150 0.75 5.73 23.99
C ALA A 150 1.82 4.68 24.31
N PHE A 151 1.51 3.75 25.21
CA PHE A 151 2.45 2.70 25.62
C PHE A 151 2.50 1.56 24.59
N ASN A 152 3.69 1.01 24.38
CA ASN A 152 3.92 -0.20 23.59
C ASN A 152 4.70 -1.21 24.42
N PHE A 153 4.17 -2.43 24.48
CA PHE A 153 4.80 -3.59 25.08
C PHE A 153 4.97 -4.67 24.03
N THR A 154 6.19 -5.18 23.88
CA THR A 154 6.48 -6.33 23.02
C THR A 154 7.21 -7.40 23.80
N HIS A 155 6.65 -8.61 23.80
CA HIS A 155 7.26 -9.82 24.33
C HIS A 155 7.60 -10.78 23.19
N ASN A 156 8.80 -11.33 23.22
CA ASN A 156 9.24 -12.35 22.28
C ASN A 156 9.97 -13.47 23.03
N VAL A 157 9.48 -14.69 22.85
CA VAL A 157 10.11 -15.92 23.35
C VAL A 157 10.51 -16.74 22.15
N SER A 158 11.76 -17.16 22.07
CA SER A 158 12.25 -18.07 21.03
C SER A 158 12.91 -19.28 21.66
N ILE A 159 12.48 -20.48 21.29
CA ILE A 159 13.05 -21.76 21.70
C ILE A 159 13.57 -22.44 20.44
N SER A 160 14.82 -22.86 20.43
CA SER A 160 15.41 -23.57 19.28
C SER A 160 16.40 -24.61 19.71
N GLY A 161 16.50 -25.71 18.97
CA GLY A 161 17.46 -26.78 19.23
C GLY A 161 17.41 -27.85 18.15
N GLY A 162 18.13 -28.93 18.34
CA GLY A 162 18.07 -30.07 17.43
C GLY A 162 18.91 -31.26 17.86
N SER A 163 18.43 -32.45 17.49
CA SER A 163 19.16 -33.71 17.62
C SER A 163 20.08 -33.92 16.41
N GLU A 164 20.61 -35.14 16.21
CA GLU A 164 21.39 -35.45 15.01
C GLU A 164 20.55 -35.37 13.72
N ASN A 165 19.28 -35.80 13.78
CA ASN A 165 18.42 -35.94 12.61
C ASN A 165 17.26 -34.93 12.60
N SER A 166 17.07 -34.14 13.66
CA SER A 166 16.00 -33.14 13.73
C SER A 166 16.50 -31.77 14.17
N ALA A 167 15.82 -30.72 13.71
CA ALA A 167 15.99 -29.36 14.18
C ALA A 167 14.62 -28.72 14.36
N PHE A 168 14.44 -27.93 15.41
CA PHE A 168 13.18 -27.26 15.70
C PHE A 168 13.39 -25.81 16.15
N ALA A 169 12.41 -24.97 15.86
CA ALA A 169 12.31 -23.62 16.40
C ALA A 169 10.85 -23.26 16.68
N LEU A 170 10.57 -22.72 17.86
CA LEU A 170 9.30 -22.13 18.24
C LEU A 170 9.53 -20.66 18.61
N THR A 171 8.83 -19.75 17.93
CA THR A 171 8.82 -18.33 18.26
C THR A 171 7.41 -17.91 18.65
N LEU A 172 7.28 -17.33 19.84
CA LEU A 172 6.06 -16.70 20.34
C LEU A 172 6.29 -15.19 20.40
N ASN A 173 5.33 -14.42 19.91
CA ASN A 173 5.39 -12.96 19.96
C ASN A 173 4.04 -12.39 20.38
N ASN A 174 4.07 -11.43 21.29
CA ASN A 174 2.90 -10.68 21.71
C ASN A 174 3.24 -9.19 21.70
N VAL A 175 2.48 -8.41 20.94
CA VAL A 175 2.59 -6.96 20.82
C VAL A 175 1.30 -6.35 21.31
N GLN A 176 1.40 -5.37 22.19
CA GLN A 176 0.30 -4.53 22.64
C GLN A 176 0.74 -3.09 22.52
N GLU A 177 0.02 -2.31 21.74
CA GLU A 177 0.34 -0.92 21.45
C GLU A 177 -0.93 -0.08 21.56
N ASP A 178 -0.92 0.89 22.46
CA ASP A 178 -1.91 1.95 22.42
C ASP A 178 -1.58 2.88 21.25
N GLY A 179 -2.58 3.35 20.50
CA GLY A 179 -2.34 4.37 19.48
C GLY A 179 -2.29 5.77 20.11
N VAL A 180 -1.65 6.75 19.47
CA VAL A 180 -1.67 8.13 20.00
C VAL A 180 -3.08 8.74 19.98
N MET A 181 -3.94 8.30 19.06
CA MET A 181 -5.34 8.71 19.03
C MET A 181 -6.15 8.01 20.13
N ILE A 182 -7.02 8.74 20.82
CA ILE A 182 -8.00 8.13 21.75
C ILE A 182 -8.86 7.07 21.03
N GLY A 183 -9.24 6.02 21.75
CA GLY A 183 -10.00 4.89 21.17
C GLY A 183 -9.22 4.00 20.19
N SER A 184 -7.94 4.29 19.90
CA SER A 184 -7.13 3.48 18.99
C SER A 184 -6.14 2.55 19.71
N ALA A 185 -5.95 1.34 19.20
CA ALA A 185 -4.97 0.40 19.74
C ALA A 185 -4.66 -0.68 18.71
N PHE A 186 -3.53 -1.34 18.89
CA PHE A 186 -3.07 -2.47 18.09
C PHE A 186 -2.63 -3.59 19.02
N LYS A 187 -3.18 -4.79 18.82
CA LYS A 187 -2.77 -5.99 19.55
C LYS A 187 -2.47 -7.10 18.55
N ARG A 188 -1.36 -7.80 18.72
CA ARG A 188 -1.02 -8.95 17.88
C ARG A 188 -0.36 -10.03 18.70
N SER A 189 -0.92 -11.23 18.64
CA SER A 189 -0.31 -12.44 19.20
C SER A 189 0.03 -13.38 18.06
N MET A 190 1.17 -14.05 18.20
CA MET A 190 1.75 -14.81 17.11
C MET A 190 2.52 -16.03 17.62
N ALA A 191 2.36 -17.16 16.93
CA ALA A 191 3.16 -18.36 17.11
C ALA A 191 3.72 -18.82 15.75
N ASN A 192 4.99 -19.19 15.73
CA ASN A 192 5.66 -19.77 14.57
C ASN A 192 6.46 -20.99 15.01
N PHE A 193 6.15 -22.15 14.43
CA PHE A 193 6.82 -23.41 14.71
C PHE A 193 7.42 -23.97 13.43
N LYS A 194 8.73 -24.24 13.45
CA LYS A 194 9.47 -24.86 12.35
C LYS A 194 10.11 -26.15 12.82
N TYR A 195 10.00 -27.19 12.03
CA TYR A 195 10.55 -28.51 12.31
C TYR A 195 11.13 -29.14 11.05
N ASP A 196 12.43 -29.40 11.06
CA ASP A 196 13.14 -30.09 10.00
C ASP A 196 13.57 -31.47 10.49
N TYR A 197 13.32 -32.51 9.69
CA TYR A 197 13.62 -33.90 10.03
C TYR A 197 14.22 -34.66 8.85
N ASP A 198 15.41 -35.22 9.05
CA ASP A 198 16.04 -36.17 8.14
C ASP A 198 15.52 -37.57 8.46
N VAL A 199 14.51 -38.01 7.71
CA VAL A 199 13.98 -39.39 7.79
C VAL A 199 15.07 -40.40 7.43
N SER A 200 15.91 -40.06 6.45
CA SER A 200 17.09 -40.85 6.07
C SER A 200 18.10 -39.95 5.34
N LYS A 201 19.26 -40.50 4.94
CA LYS A 201 20.24 -39.77 4.11
C LYS A 201 19.67 -39.30 2.75
N LYS A 202 18.59 -39.93 2.28
CA LYS A 202 17.92 -39.62 1.00
C LYS A 202 16.64 -38.78 1.15
N LEU A 203 16.00 -38.76 2.32
CA LEU A 203 14.70 -38.11 2.52
C LEU A 203 14.76 -37.17 3.72
N SER A 204 14.43 -35.90 3.46
CA SER A 204 14.26 -34.87 4.49
C SER A 204 12.89 -34.22 4.34
N ILE A 205 12.25 -33.90 5.47
CA ILE A 205 10.95 -33.26 5.54
C ILE A 205 11.08 -32.01 6.41
N GLY A 206 10.55 -30.89 5.94
CA GLY A 206 10.43 -29.65 6.70
C GLY A 206 8.97 -29.27 6.88
N LEU A 207 8.58 -28.85 8.08
CA LEU A 207 7.27 -28.34 8.41
C LEU A 207 7.41 -26.93 8.99
N ASN A 208 6.56 -26.00 8.56
CA ASN A 208 6.43 -24.68 9.16
C ASN A 208 4.95 -24.37 9.38
N ALA A 209 4.58 -24.07 10.62
CA ALA A 209 3.23 -23.72 11.02
C ALA A 209 3.25 -22.37 11.74
N ARG A 210 2.44 -21.45 11.23
CA ARG A 210 2.40 -20.06 11.69
C ARG A 210 0.96 -19.64 11.90
N TYR A 211 0.68 -19.06 13.05
CA TYR A 211 -0.60 -18.47 13.37
C TYR A 211 -0.41 -17.07 13.92
N SER A 212 -1.17 -16.10 13.42
CA SER A 212 -1.21 -14.75 13.97
C SER A 212 -2.66 -14.32 14.14
N ARG A 213 -2.94 -13.73 15.30
CA ARG A 213 -4.19 -13.03 15.58
C ARG A 213 -3.88 -11.58 15.84
N GLN A 214 -4.49 -10.70 15.07
CA GLN A 214 -4.33 -9.26 15.12
C GLN A 214 -5.68 -8.60 15.41
N MET A 215 -5.68 -7.58 16.27
CA MET A 215 -6.82 -6.68 16.51
C MET A 215 -6.35 -5.24 16.35
N ILE A 216 -7.08 -4.47 15.54
CA ILE A 216 -6.92 -3.03 15.38
C ILE A 216 -8.18 -2.36 15.90
N TYR A 217 -8.02 -1.38 16.77
CA TYR A 217 -9.09 -0.56 17.33
C TYR A 217 -8.99 0.87 16.80
N GLY A 218 -10.15 1.51 16.63
CA GLY A 218 -10.30 2.90 16.24
C GLY A 218 -10.68 3.07 14.77
N ALA A 219 -11.53 4.06 14.49
CA ALA A 219 -12.05 4.36 13.15
C ALA A 219 -11.03 5.02 12.19
N GLY A 220 -9.79 5.24 12.66
CA GLY A 220 -8.74 5.92 11.88
C GLY A 220 -8.86 7.45 11.93
N THR A 221 -7.84 8.12 11.39
CA THR A 221 -7.69 9.58 11.48
C THR A 221 -8.34 10.36 10.34
N SER A 222 -8.65 9.67 9.24
CA SER A 222 -9.24 10.25 8.03
C SER A 222 -10.08 9.22 7.28
N ALA A 223 -11.13 9.68 6.60
CA ALA A 223 -11.86 8.90 5.61
C ALA A 223 -11.81 9.64 4.27
N SER A 224 -11.26 9.00 3.23
CA SER A 224 -11.26 9.53 1.86
C SER A 224 -12.69 9.82 1.41
N GLY A 225 -12.95 10.99 0.85
CA GLY A 225 -14.28 11.38 0.35
C GLY A 225 -15.27 11.87 1.41
N SER A 226 -14.90 11.89 2.70
CA SER A 226 -15.72 12.45 3.78
C SER A 226 -15.01 13.61 4.48
N GLN A 227 -15.68 14.76 4.56
CA GLN A 227 -15.17 15.91 5.33
C GLN A 227 -15.48 15.82 6.82
N SER A 228 -16.54 15.11 7.19
CA SER A 228 -17.11 15.15 8.55
C SER A 228 -16.51 14.11 9.48
N THR A 229 -16.11 12.94 8.96
CA THR A 229 -15.43 11.87 9.73
C THR A 229 -13.90 12.02 9.74
N ASN A 230 -13.39 13.19 9.37
CA ASN A 230 -11.96 13.47 9.34
C ASN A 230 -11.48 14.10 10.65
N ARG A 231 -11.00 13.25 11.57
CA ARG A 231 -10.57 13.66 12.93
C ARG A 231 -9.39 14.63 12.93
N LEU A 232 -8.43 14.48 12.00
CA LEU A 232 -7.32 15.42 11.88
C LEU A 232 -7.82 16.82 11.48
N ARG A 233 -8.66 16.89 10.44
CA ARG A 233 -9.29 18.13 10.00
C ARG A 233 -10.11 18.77 11.13
N ASN A 234 -10.93 17.98 11.81
CA ASN A 234 -11.78 18.47 12.89
C ASN A 234 -10.93 18.96 14.08
N ALA A 235 -9.85 18.25 14.45
CA ALA A 235 -8.95 18.69 15.52
C ALA A 235 -8.21 20.01 15.23
N ILE A 236 -8.09 20.40 13.96
CA ILE A 236 -7.45 21.66 13.56
C ILE A 236 -8.48 22.79 13.40
N ARG A 237 -9.63 22.49 12.80
CA ARG A 237 -10.62 23.50 12.37
C ARG A 237 -11.76 23.74 13.36
N TYR A 238 -11.97 22.84 14.31
CA TYR A 238 -13.04 22.98 15.30
C TYR A 238 -12.73 24.15 16.25
N GLN A 239 -13.77 24.84 16.73
CA GLN A 239 -13.64 26.03 17.57
C GLN A 239 -12.70 25.79 18.76
N PRO A 240 -11.71 26.65 19.05
CA PRO A 240 -10.62 26.35 19.99
C PRO A 240 -10.99 26.68 21.45
N PHE A 241 -12.27 26.53 21.85
CA PHE A 241 -12.75 26.75 23.21
C PHE A 241 -14.06 25.99 23.47
N GLU A 242 -14.40 25.83 24.75
CA GLU A 242 -15.68 25.28 25.22
C GLU A 242 -16.43 26.34 26.03
N GLY A 243 -17.75 26.46 25.82
CA GLY A 243 -18.59 27.50 26.46
C GLY A 243 -18.52 28.86 25.77
N GLY A 244 -19.19 29.87 26.33
CA GLY A 244 -19.15 31.26 25.83
C GLY A 244 -19.95 31.54 24.54
N SER A 245 -20.50 30.51 23.91
CA SER A 245 -21.45 30.54 22.80
C SER A 245 -22.81 29.98 23.27
N SER A 246 -23.93 30.45 22.73
CA SER A 246 -25.29 30.00 23.10
C SER A 246 -25.68 28.61 22.54
N VAL A 247 -24.70 27.83 22.08
CA VAL A 247 -24.86 26.68 21.19
C VAL A 247 -24.12 25.50 21.81
N ASP A 248 -24.73 24.32 21.76
CA ASP A 248 -24.16 23.09 22.34
C ASP A 248 -22.88 22.64 21.63
N VAL A 249 -22.07 21.82 22.32
CA VAL A 249 -20.75 21.33 21.86
C VAL A 249 -20.81 20.48 20.58
N ASP A 250 -21.98 20.05 20.12
CA ASP A 250 -22.14 19.31 18.85
C ASP A 250 -23.12 19.97 17.88
N GLU A 251 -23.46 21.23 18.10
CA GLU A 251 -24.39 21.97 17.25
C GLU A 251 -23.64 22.82 16.20
N PHE A 252 -24.03 22.65 14.94
CA PHE A 252 -23.35 23.22 13.78
C PHE A 252 -23.62 24.70 13.66
N ASP A 253 -22.69 25.37 13.01
CA ASP A 253 -22.96 26.70 12.51
C ASP A 253 -23.95 26.67 11.36
N PRO A 254 -25.21 27.13 11.48
CA PRO A 254 -26.20 26.95 10.42
C PRO A 254 -25.78 27.57 9.07
N LEU A 255 -25.01 28.66 9.08
CA LEU A 255 -24.53 29.32 7.85
C LEU A 255 -23.35 28.59 7.20
N PHE A 256 -22.62 27.82 8.00
CA PHE A 256 -21.40 27.13 7.57
C PHE A 256 -21.50 25.60 7.75
N ALA A 257 -22.67 25.08 8.10
CA ALA A 257 -22.92 23.65 8.38
C ALA A 257 -22.65 22.85 7.11
N ASP A 258 -23.27 23.29 6.01
CA ASP A 258 -23.10 22.71 4.67
C ASP A 258 -21.65 22.86 4.16
N GLN A 259 -20.92 23.87 4.60
CA GLN A 259 -19.53 24.14 4.17
C GLN A 259 -18.47 23.42 5.02
N THR A 260 -18.77 23.13 6.29
CA THR A 260 -17.76 22.68 7.26
C THR A 260 -18.01 21.28 7.79
N ASN A 261 -19.26 20.89 8.06
CA ASN A 261 -19.63 19.61 8.66
C ASN A 261 -18.67 19.15 9.79
N LEU A 262 -18.18 20.09 10.61
CA LEU A 262 -17.26 19.84 11.72
C LEU A 262 -17.96 19.21 12.92
N VAL A 263 -17.65 17.96 13.22
CA VAL A 263 -18.07 17.30 14.48
C VAL A 263 -16.97 17.52 15.52
N ASN A 264 -17.35 17.67 16.80
CA ASN A 264 -16.37 17.71 17.88
C ASN A 264 -15.42 16.50 17.76
N PRO A 265 -14.10 16.70 17.66
CA PRO A 265 -13.18 15.64 17.29
C PRO A 265 -12.99 14.59 18.41
N VAL A 266 -13.25 14.95 19.67
CA VAL A 266 -13.24 14.01 20.80
C VAL A 266 -14.51 13.18 20.82
N LEU A 267 -15.68 13.81 20.66
CA LEU A 267 -16.96 13.10 20.58
C LEU A 267 -16.95 12.11 19.42
N LEU A 268 -16.56 12.57 18.23
CA LEU A 268 -16.45 11.74 17.03
C LEU A 268 -15.50 10.54 17.22
N ALA A 269 -14.39 10.72 17.94
CA ALA A 269 -13.45 9.63 18.19
C ALA A 269 -14.00 8.56 19.14
N ASN A 270 -14.89 8.94 20.07
CA ASN A 270 -15.53 8.01 20.98
C ASN A 270 -16.80 7.36 20.39
N ASP A 271 -17.53 8.09 19.54
CA ASP A 271 -18.83 7.67 19.02
C ASP A 271 -18.75 6.87 17.70
N GLU A 272 -17.57 6.85 17.06
CA GLU A 272 -17.29 5.95 15.93
C GLU A 272 -16.30 4.86 16.36
N VAL A 273 -16.85 3.74 16.80
CA VAL A 273 -16.08 2.59 17.28
C VAL A 273 -15.84 1.64 16.13
N LYS A 274 -14.58 1.29 15.88
CA LYS A 274 -14.21 0.29 14.88
C LYS A 274 -13.26 -0.73 15.46
N GLU A 275 -13.59 -2.00 15.25
CA GLU A 275 -12.78 -3.15 15.62
C GLU A 275 -12.52 -3.97 14.36
N SER A 276 -11.25 -4.12 14.00
CA SER A 276 -10.83 -4.97 12.89
C SER A 276 -9.99 -6.12 13.43
N GLY A 277 -10.57 -7.31 13.41
CA GLY A 277 -9.89 -8.56 13.75
C GLY A 277 -9.36 -9.25 12.50
N ARG A 278 -8.18 -9.84 12.59
CA ARG A 278 -7.61 -10.65 11.52
C ARG A 278 -6.89 -11.87 12.07
N ASN A 279 -7.20 -13.03 11.53
CA ASN A 279 -6.46 -14.27 11.77
C ASN A 279 -5.73 -14.66 10.48
N ASP A 280 -4.42 -14.91 10.59
CA ASP A 280 -3.60 -15.43 9.50
C ASP A 280 -3.05 -16.79 9.91
N LEU A 281 -3.35 -17.85 9.14
CA LEU A 281 -2.81 -19.20 9.30
C LEU A 281 -1.94 -19.53 8.09
N LEU A 282 -0.69 -19.91 8.35
CA LEU A 282 0.27 -20.37 7.35
C LEU A 282 0.74 -21.77 7.70
N LEU A 283 0.60 -22.70 6.75
CA LEU A 283 1.16 -24.03 6.85
C LEU A 283 2.05 -24.27 5.62
N ASN A 284 3.25 -24.79 5.84
CA ASN A 284 4.21 -25.15 4.80
C ASN A 284 4.73 -26.56 5.07
N ALA A 285 4.79 -27.37 4.04
CA ALA A 285 5.49 -28.65 4.05
C ALA A 285 6.48 -28.69 2.88
N THR A 286 7.73 -29.03 3.18
CA THR A 286 8.79 -29.25 2.19
C THR A 286 9.25 -30.71 2.27
N ILE A 287 9.37 -31.37 1.13
CA ILE A 287 9.88 -32.73 1.01
C ILE A 287 11.06 -32.70 0.04
N ASP A 288 12.23 -33.08 0.52
CA ASP A 288 13.45 -33.23 -0.27
C ASP A 288 13.81 -34.70 -0.40
N TYR A 289 13.85 -35.21 -1.63
CA TYR A 289 14.21 -36.60 -1.93
C TYR A 289 15.39 -36.68 -2.92
N LYS A 290 16.49 -37.27 -2.47
CA LYS A 290 17.69 -37.53 -3.29
C LYS A 290 17.51 -38.83 -4.06
N LEU A 291 17.07 -38.70 -5.32
CA LEU A 291 16.96 -39.80 -6.28
C LEU A 291 18.33 -40.44 -6.54
N SER A 292 19.37 -39.62 -6.63
CA SER A 292 20.78 -40.05 -6.72
C SER A 292 21.70 -38.99 -6.10
N LYS A 293 23.02 -39.16 -6.22
CA LYS A 293 24.00 -38.16 -5.79
C LYS A 293 23.89 -36.82 -6.56
N ASP A 294 23.44 -36.88 -7.81
CA ASP A 294 23.39 -35.74 -8.72
C ASP A 294 21.94 -35.22 -8.91
N PHE A 295 20.92 -36.01 -8.57
CA PHE A 295 19.50 -35.66 -8.73
C PHE A 295 18.76 -35.51 -7.40
N THR A 296 18.08 -34.37 -7.22
CA THR A 296 17.21 -34.10 -6.06
C THR A 296 15.84 -33.65 -6.54
N PHE A 297 14.80 -34.34 -6.08
CA PHE A 297 13.41 -33.92 -6.21
C PHE A 297 13.00 -33.13 -4.95
N ARG A 298 12.34 -32.00 -5.14
CA ARG A 298 11.81 -31.18 -4.05
C ARG A 298 10.34 -30.85 -4.31
N SER A 299 9.49 -31.09 -3.33
CA SER A 299 8.08 -30.68 -3.31
C SER A 299 7.85 -29.68 -2.17
N VAL A 300 7.14 -28.59 -2.45
CA VAL A 300 6.74 -27.57 -1.47
C VAL A 300 5.23 -27.39 -1.58
N ILE A 301 4.53 -27.56 -0.46
CA ILE A 301 3.08 -27.39 -0.35
C ILE A 301 2.81 -26.31 0.69
N GLY A 302 2.14 -25.25 0.27
CA GLY A 302 1.76 -24.13 1.10
C GLY A 302 0.24 -23.98 1.21
N TYR A 303 -0.24 -23.70 2.41
CA TYR A 303 -1.61 -23.30 2.71
C TYR A 303 -1.59 -21.98 3.49
N VAL A 304 -2.30 -20.98 2.96
CA VAL A 304 -2.44 -19.66 3.58
C VAL A 304 -3.93 -19.37 3.73
N GLN A 305 -4.39 -19.17 4.95
CA GLN A 305 -5.74 -18.70 5.22
C GLN A 305 -5.69 -17.36 5.92
N ARG A 306 -6.55 -16.45 5.49
CA ARG A 306 -6.80 -15.17 6.13
C ARG A 306 -8.29 -15.04 6.40
N ASP A 307 -8.63 -14.79 7.64
CA ASP A 307 -9.98 -14.43 8.06
C ASP A 307 -9.94 -13.01 8.62
N GLN A 308 -10.81 -12.14 8.14
CA GLN A 308 -10.91 -10.75 8.57
C GLN A 308 -12.35 -10.46 9.00
N LEU A 309 -12.48 -9.92 10.20
CA LEU A 309 -13.72 -9.39 10.75
C LEU A 309 -13.58 -7.88 10.89
N VAL A 310 -14.59 -7.14 10.46
CA VAL A 310 -14.70 -5.70 10.72
C VAL A 310 -16.06 -5.44 11.36
N ASN A 311 -16.04 -4.89 12.55
CA ASN A 311 -17.20 -4.34 13.23
C ASN A 311 -17.02 -2.84 13.33
N GLN A 312 -17.99 -2.07 12.84
CA GLN A 312 -17.96 -0.62 12.92
C GLN A 312 -19.32 -0.12 13.40
N PHE A 313 -19.31 0.70 14.43
CA PHE A 313 -20.47 1.38 14.99
C PHE A 313 -20.31 2.87 14.74
N SER A 314 -21.36 3.50 14.23
CA SER A 314 -21.44 4.93 14.00
C SER A 314 -22.57 5.49 14.87
N GLY A 315 -22.21 6.14 15.98
CA GLY A 315 -23.15 6.70 16.96
C GLY A 315 -23.80 8.01 16.51
N PRO A 316 -24.74 8.56 17.31
CA PRO A 316 -25.60 9.68 16.93
C PRO A 316 -24.88 10.94 16.43
N VAL A 317 -23.66 11.23 16.90
CA VAL A 317 -22.90 12.42 16.48
C VAL A 317 -22.25 12.26 15.10
N THR A 318 -22.24 11.03 14.56
CA THR A 318 -21.65 10.75 13.25
C THR A 318 -22.58 11.19 12.12
N THR A 319 -22.00 11.60 10.99
CA THR A 319 -22.80 11.96 9.79
C THR A 319 -23.67 10.82 9.30
N LEU A 320 -23.17 9.58 9.38
CA LEU A 320 -23.94 8.42 8.96
C LEU A 320 -25.18 8.23 9.83
N ALA A 321 -25.07 8.37 11.16
CA ALA A 321 -26.24 8.27 12.04
C ALA A 321 -27.24 9.41 11.81
N ARG A 322 -26.77 10.65 11.61
CA ARG A 322 -27.64 11.82 11.35
C ARG A 322 -28.45 11.67 10.06
N GLN A 323 -27.86 11.10 9.02
CA GLN A 323 -28.57 10.74 7.79
C GLN A 323 -29.64 9.65 8.00
N ASN A 324 -29.58 8.95 9.14
CA ASN A 324 -30.50 7.89 9.54
C ASN A 324 -31.25 8.26 10.82
N ASN A 325 -31.77 9.51 10.89
CA ASN A 325 -32.62 10.00 11.99
C ASN A 325 -31.89 10.12 13.36
N ASP A 326 -30.60 10.45 13.31
CA ASP A 326 -29.63 10.42 14.42
C ASP A 326 -29.60 9.09 15.18
N GLN A 327 -29.98 8.01 14.52
CA GLN A 327 -29.94 6.68 15.09
C GLN A 327 -28.66 5.96 14.66
N PRO A 328 -28.02 5.20 15.56
CA PRO A 328 -26.77 4.55 15.23
C PRO A 328 -26.87 3.57 14.07
N VAL A 329 -25.75 3.42 13.36
CA VAL A 329 -25.59 2.51 12.22
C VAL A 329 -24.42 1.58 12.48
N VAL A 330 -24.62 0.29 12.24
CA VAL A 330 -23.60 -0.76 12.37
C VAL A 330 -23.24 -1.32 11.00
N PHE A 331 -21.95 -1.41 10.73
CA PHE A 331 -21.40 -2.16 9.61
C PHE A 331 -20.67 -3.39 10.14
N LEU A 332 -21.08 -4.58 9.69
CA LEU A 332 -20.38 -5.83 9.98
C LEU A 332 -19.88 -6.43 8.66
N SER A 333 -18.64 -6.89 8.64
CA SER A 333 -18.08 -7.59 7.49
C SER A 333 -17.20 -8.76 7.90
N ASN A 334 -17.37 -9.89 7.23
CA ASN A 334 -16.51 -11.05 7.34
C ASN A 334 -15.96 -11.38 5.96
N THR A 335 -14.65 -11.43 5.84
CA THR A 335 -13.93 -11.77 4.61
C THR A 335 -12.97 -12.91 4.88
N GLN A 336 -13.03 -13.95 4.08
CA GLN A 336 -12.12 -15.07 4.12
C GLN A 336 -11.39 -15.22 2.79
N SER A 337 -10.11 -15.54 2.84
CA SER A 337 -9.30 -15.92 1.69
C SER A 337 -8.47 -17.15 2.02
N ARG A 338 -8.46 -18.12 1.11
CA ARG A 338 -7.66 -19.35 1.20
C ARG A 338 -6.80 -19.48 -0.04
N ARG A 339 -5.50 -19.70 0.16
CA ARG A 339 -4.54 -19.94 -0.92
C ARG A 339 -3.80 -21.24 -0.71
N VAL A 340 -3.77 -22.06 -1.76
CA VAL A 340 -2.95 -23.28 -1.83
C VAL A 340 -1.89 -23.06 -2.90
N THR A 341 -0.64 -23.33 -2.56
CA THR A 341 0.49 -23.35 -3.49
C THR A 341 1.11 -24.73 -3.50
N ASN A 342 1.41 -25.28 -4.67
CA ASN A 342 2.12 -26.54 -4.81
C ASN A 342 3.21 -26.38 -5.88
N THR A 343 4.45 -26.53 -5.46
CA THR A 343 5.63 -26.34 -6.31
C THR A 343 6.49 -27.60 -6.27
N ASN A 344 6.72 -28.22 -7.42
CA ASN A 344 7.59 -29.39 -7.53
C ASN A 344 8.75 -29.06 -8.46
N THR A 345 9.95 -29.44 -8.04
CA THR A 345 11.18 -29.20 -8.81
C THR A 345 12.04 -30.45 -8.83
N LEU A 346 12.69 -30.67 -9.97
CA LEU A 346 13.75 -31.65 -10.14
C LEU A 346 15.03 -30.89 -10.47
N ASN A 347 16.06 -31.14 -9.67
CA ASN A 347 17.35 -30.49 -9.81
C ASN A 347 18.43 -31.52 -10.11
N TYR A 348 19.26 -31.24 -11.11
CA TYR A 348 20.43 -32.01 -11.49
C TYR A 348 21.69 -31.16 -11.33
N ARG A 349 22.62 -31.58 -10.47
CA ARG A 349 23.90 -30.91 -10.26
C ARG A 349 25.04 -31.83 -10.57
N LYS A 350 25.95 -31.39 -11.44
CA LYS A 350 27.14 -32.14 -11.83
C LYS A 350 28.37 -31.25 -11.89
N THR A 351 29.47 -31.73 -11.34
CA THR A 351 30.80 -31.15 -11.57
C THR A 351 31.64 -32.16 -12.36
N PHE A 352 32.27 -31.70 -13.44
CA PHE A 352 33.15 -32.52 -14.29
C PHE A 352 34.31 -31.67 -14.80
N GLY A 353 35.54 -32.05 -14.43
CA GLY A 353 36.73 -31.24 -14.70
C GLY A 353 36.55 -29.79 -14.21
N ASN A 354 36.71 -28.84 -15.12
CA ASN A 354 36.56 -27.40 -14.85
C ASN A 354 35.13 -26.87 -15.04
N HIS A 355 34.15 -27.75 -15.16
CA HIS A 355 32.76 -27.39 -15.46
C HIS A 355 31.84 -27.74 -14.29
N LYS A 356 30.94 -26.82 -13.95
CA LYS A 356 29.82 -27.08 -13.03
C LYS A 356 28.52 -26.78 -13.75
N LEU A 357 27.60 -27.72 -13.69
CA LEU A 357 26.27 -27.64 -14.29
C LEU A 357 25.21 -27.82 -13.20
N ASP A 358 24.23 -26.91 -13.15
CA ASP A 358 23.04 -26.99 -12.29
C ASP A 358 21.82 -26.75 -13.20
N LEU A 359 21.04 -27.80 -13.42
CA LEU A 359 19.83 -27.80 -14.22
C LEU A 359 18.62 -27.98 -13.31
N LEU A 360 17.63 -27.13 -13.44
CA LEU A 360 16.38 -27.20 -12.72
C LEU A 360 15.22 -27.23 -13.70
N ALA A 361 14.26 -28.11 -13.46
CA ALA A 361 12.95 -28.12 -14.10
C ALA A 361 11.88 -28.15 -13.01
N GLY A 362 10.76 -27.46 -13.20
CA GLY A 362 9.70 -27.42 -12.21
C GLY A 362 8.35 -27.01 -12.75
N GLN A 363 7.34 -27.27 -11.93
CA GLN A 363 5.98 -26.81 -12.12
C GLN A 363 5.48 -26.15 -10.84
N GLU A 364 4.56 -25.20 -10.97
CA GLU A 364 3.89 -24.56 -9.85
C GLU A 364 2.40 -24.37 -10.14
N THR A 365 1.58 -24.62 -9.13
CA THR A 365 0.15 -24.27 -9.14
C THR A 365 -0.16 -23.38 -7.95
N VAL A 366 -0.94 -22.32 -8.20
CA VAL A 366 -1.45 -21.42 -7.16
C VAL A 366 -2.96 -21.32 -7.34
N ARG A 367 -3.69 -21.49 -6.24
CA ARG A 367 -5.14 -21.38 -6.19
C ARG A 367 -5.51 -20.47 -5.04
N THR A 368 -6.23 -19.38 -5.31
CA THR A 368 -6.78 -18.47 -4.31
C THR A 368 -8.30 -18.43 -4.44
N ASP A 369 -8.99 -18.71 -3.34
CA ASP A 369 -10.44 -18.60 -3.21
C ASP A 369 -10.76 -17.60 -2.10
N GLY A 370 -11.61 -16.63 -2.38
CA GLY A 370 -12.05 -15.61 -1.45
C GLY A 370 -13.57 -15.52 -1.39
N GLU A 371 -14.09 -15.27 -0.20
CA GLU A 371 -15.50 -14.98 0.03
C GLU A 371 -15.62 -13.81 1.01
N SER A 372 -16.60 -12.94 0.77
CA SER A 372 -16.89 -11.83 1.65
C SER A 372 -18.39 -11.67 1.82
N MET A 373 -18.80 -11.36 3.03
CA MET A 373 -20.15 -10.93 3.37
C MET A 373 -20.06 -9.62 4.14
N SER A 374 -20.93 -8.68 3.82
CA SER A 374 -21.07 -7.44 4.59
C SER A 374 -22.53 -7.05 4.74
N ILE A 375 -22.87 -6.47 5.89
CA ILE A 375 -24.20 -5.94 6.18
C ILE A 375 -24.07 -4.53 6.77
N ASN A 376 -24.97 -3.64 6.37
CA ASN A 376 -25.22 -2.37 7.04
C ASN A 376 -26.56 -2.47 7.74
N ILE A 377 -26.59 -2.20 9.04
CA ILE A 377 -27.77 -2.27 9.87
C ILE A 377 -27.99 -0.89 10.45
N LYS A 378 -29.12 -0.27 10.12
CA LYS A 378 -29.45 1.11 10.48
C LYS A 378 -30.50 1.15 11.59
N TRP A 379 -30.66 2.32 12.20
CA TRP A 379 -31.76 2.62 13.12
C TRP A 379 -31.75 1.82 14.44
N PHE A 380 -30.57 1.74 15.07
CA PHE A 380 -30.51 1.30 16.47
C PHE A 380 -31.14 2.36 17.41
N PRO A 381 -31.54 2.00 18.64
CA PRO A 381 -31.90 2.98 19.65
C PRO A 381 -30.77 3.99 19.87
N LYS A 382 -31.09 5.28 20.03
CA LYS A 382 -30.08 6.35 20.23
C LYS A 382 -29.20 6.13 21.46
N SER A 383 -29.69 5.39 22.45
CA SER A 383 -28.97 5.04 23.68
C SER A 383 -28.10 3.78 23.56
N SER A 384 -28.12 3.07 22.44
CA SER A 384 -27.35 1.84 22.26
C SER A 384 -25.85 2.12 22.23
N SER A 385 -25.10 1.39 23.06
CA SER A 385 -23.64 1.35 22.98
C SER A 385 -23.18 0.51 21.78
N ALA A 386 -21.92 0.70 21.37
CA ALA A 386 -21.30 -0.11 20.33
C ALA A 386 -21.32 -1.60 20.68
N GLN A 387 -21.05 -1.96 21.94
CA GLN A 387 -21.02 -3.34 22.40
C GLN A 387 -22.40 -4.01 22.34
N GLU A 388 -23.45 -3.31 22.77
CA GLU A 388 -24.84 -3.82 22.66
C GLU A 388 -25.24 -4.00 21.19
N ALA A 389 -24.91 -3.03 20.34
CA ALA A 389 -25.24 -3.07 18.92
C ALA A 389 -24.50 -4.20 18.16
N PHE A 390 -23.24 -4.47 18.51
CA PHE A 390 -22.48 -5.61 17.97
C PHE A 390 -23.00 -6.96 18.49
N ALA A 391 -23.48 -7.01 19.74
CA ALA A 391 -23.95 -8.25 20.35
C ALA A 391 -25.39 -8.62 19.95
N ASN A 392 -26.23 -7.62 19.63
CA ASN A 392 -27.65 -7.83 19.35
C ASN A 392 -28.14 -6.90 18.23
N VAL A 393 -27.94 -7.32 16.99
CA VAL A 393 -28.35 -6.56 15.80
C VAL A 393 -29.87 -6.44 15.66
N GLN A 394 -30.64 -7.29 16.35
CA GLN A 394 -32.10 -7.28 16.35
C GLN A 394 -32.69 -6.08 17.11
N LEU A 395 -31.86 -5.31 17.81
CA LEU A 395 -32.27 -4.02 18.39
C LEU A 395 -32.60 -2.96 17.33
N ALA A 396 -32.07 -3.12 16.11
CA ALA A 396 -32.32 -2.21 15.01
C ALA A 396 -33.78 -2.28 14.54
N SER A 397 -34.43 -1.12 14.44
CA SER A 397 -35.85 -1.03 14.06
C SER A 397 -36.03 0.01 12.95
N PRO A 398 -36.32 -0.42 11.71
CA PRO A 398 -36.61 0.49 10.62
C PRO A 398 -37.83 1.39 10.92
N PRO A 399 -37.79 2.68 10.57
CA PRO A 399 -38.96 3.53 10.57
C PRO A 399 -40.08 2.97 9.68
N SER A 400 -41.32 3.40 9.92
CA SER A 400 -42.47 2.97 9.12
C SER A 400 -42.23 3.23 7.62
N GLY A 401 -42.46 2.21 6.79
CA GLY A 401 -42.24 2.27 5.34
C GLY A 401 -40.78 2.10 4.88
N MET A 402 -39.83 1.97 5.80
CA MET A 402 -38.41 1.71 5.49
C MET A 402 -38.05 0.24 5.76
N VAL A 403 -37.02 -0.25 5.09
CA VAL A 403 -36.47 -1.60 5.27
C VAL A 403 -34.95 -1.54 5.46
N GLN A 404 -34.37 -2.56 6.12
CA GLN A 404 -32.91 -2.69 6.22
C GLN A 404 -32.27 -2.94 4.86
N ASP A 405 -31.00 -2.56 4.73
CA ASP A 405 -30.21 -2.86 3.55
C ASP A 405 -30.03 -4.39 3.41
N ALA A 406 -30.10 -4.90 2.18
CA ALA A 406 -29.84 -6.31 1.92
C ALA A 406 -28.36 -6.65 2.17
N PRO A 407 -28.04 -7.84 2.71
CA PRO A 407 -26.67 -8.32 2.79
C PRO A 407 -25.98 -8.35 1.42
N LYS A 408 -24.70 -7.98 1.38
CA LYS A 408 -23.88 -8.04 0.17
C LYS A 408 -22.89 -9.20 0.29
N THR A 409 -22.79 -10.02 -0.75
CA THR A 409 -21.79 -11.10 -0.86
C THR A 409 -20.92 -10.91 -2.08
N MET A 410 -19.67 -11.38 -1.98
CA MET A 410 -18.71 -11.34 -3.08
C MET A 410 -17.83 -12.59 -3.03
N GLY A 411 -17.46 -13.11 -4.20
CA GLY A 411 -16.53 -14.22 -4.34
C GLY A 411 -15.38 -13.84 -5.26
N ASP A 412 -14.16 -14.17 -4.85
CA ASP A 412 -12.94 -13.91 -5.61
C ASP A 412 -12.25 -15.23 -5.96
N ILE A 413 -11.88 -15.41 -7.22
CA ILE A 413 -11.24 -16.63 -7.72
C ILE A 413 -10.02 -16.25 -8.55
N ASP A 414 -8.86 -16.81 -8.20
CA ASP A 414 -7.62 -16.66 -8.95
C ASP A 414 -6.88 -18.01 -9.00
N ARG A 415 -6.39 -18.35 -10.20
CA ARG A 415 -5.65 -19.58 -10.49
C ARG A 415 -4.44 -19.26 -11.35
N LEU A 416 -3.34 -19.93 -11.05
CA LEU A 416 -2.10 -19.89 -11.82
C LEU A 416 -1.57 -21.32 -11.99
N ALA A 417 -1.18 -21.68 -13.20
CA ALA A 417 -0.41 -22.88 -13.50
C ALA A 417 0.87 -22.46 -14.22
N SER A 418 2.01 -23.00 -13.83
CA SER A 418 3.30 -22.55 -14.35
C SER A 418 4.25 -23.70 -14.61
N PHE A 419 5.08 -23.57 -15.64
CA PHE A 419 6.18 -24.48 -15.95
C PHE A 419 7.45 -23.68 -16.14
N PHE A 420 8.55 -24.12 -15.55
CA PHE A 420 9.80 -23.36 -15.61
C PHE A 420 11.03 -24.26 -15.62
N GLY A 421 12.10 -23.75 -16.23
CA GLY A 421 13.40 -24.38 -16.26
C GLY A 421 14.52 -23.35 -16.14
N ARG A 422 15.65 -23.77 -15.56
CA ARG A 422 16.86 -22.96 -15.43
C ARG A 422 18.08 -23.83 -15.63
N ALA A 423 19.05 -23.33 -16.39
CA ALA A 423 20.37 -23.91 -16.53
C ALA A 423 21.42 -22.91 -16.06
N ASN A 424 22.25 -23.31 -15.10
CA ASN A 424 23.42 -22.58 -14.66
C ASN A 424 24.67 -23.36 -15.07
N TYR A 425 25.62 -22.66 -15.67
CA TYR A 425 26.89 -23.22 -16.11
C TYR A 425 28.04 -22.36 -15.60
N ILE A 426 29.02 -22.99 -14.97
CA ILE A 426 30.22 -22.33 -14.46
C ILE A 426 31.45 -23.00 -15.06
N TYR A 427 32.26 -22.21 -15.77
CA TYR A 427 33.53 -22.67 -16.33
C TYR A 427 34.72 -22.07 -15.57
N LYS A 428 35.65 -22.94 -15.12
CA LYS A 428 36.87 -22.60 -14.38
C LYS A 428 36.64 -21.71 -13.15
N ASN A 429 35.42 -21.68 -12.61
CA ASN A 429 34.99 -20.75 -11.56
C ASN A 429 35.07 -19.25 -11.95
N LYS A 430 35.25 -18.93 -13.24
CA LYS A 430 35.43 -17.55 -13.75
C LYS A 430 34.22 -17.03 -14.50
N TYR A 431 33.71 -17.83 -15.43
CA TYR A 431 32.61 -17.48 -16.32
C TYR A 431 31.36 -18.22 -15.87
N ILE A 432 30.32 -17.46 -15.56
CA ILE A 432 29.05 -17.96 -15.07
C ILE A 432 28.00 -17.55 -16.10
N ALA A 433 27.28 -18.51 -16.65
CA ALA A 433 26.15 -18.27 -17.53
C ALA A 433 24.90 -18.90 -16.93
N THR A 434 23.81 -18.15 -16.94
CA THR A 434 22.48 -18.62 -16.52
C THR A 434 21.49 -18.34 -17.62
N VAL A 435 20.67 -19.33 -17.95
CA VAL A 435 19.50 -19.17 -18.82
C VAL A 435 18.29 -19.77 -18.14
N SER A 436 17.14 -19.13 -18.29
CA SER A 436 15.88 -19.63 -17.73
C SER A 436 14.72 -19.30 -18.66
N MET A 437 13.71 -20.17 -18.63
CA MET A 437 12.45 -19.97 -19.34
C MET A 437 11.31 -20.34 -18.40
N ARG A 438 10.27 -19.52 -18.39
CA ARG A 438 9.05 -19.77 -17.64
C ARG A 438 7.82 -19.50 -18.50
N ALA A 439 6.82 -20.35 -18.37
CA ALA A 439 5.50 -20.20 -18.95
C ALA A 439 4.45 -20.18 -17.83
N ASP A 440 3.66 -19.11 -17.75
CA ASP A 440 2.61 -18.94 -16.74
C ASP A 440 1.23 -18.85 -17.40
N GLY A 441 0.30 -19.69 -16.98
CA GLY A 441 -1.12 -19.69 -17.36
C GLY A 441 -1.98 -19.12 -16.24
N SER A 442 -2.77 -18.06 -16.48
CA SER A 442 -3.61 -17.44 -15.45
C SER A 442 -5.10 -17.40 -15.83
N SER A 443 -5.98 -17.66 -14.85
CA SER A 443 -7.44 -17.65 -15.04
C SER A 443 -8.05 -16.26 -15.25
N VAL A 444 -7.31 -15.18 -14.97
CA VAL A 444 -7.82 -13.80 -15.19
C VAL A 444 -7.91 -13.43 -16.67
N PHE A 445 -7.29 -14.22 -17.55
CA PHE A 445 -7.35 -14.06 -19.00
C PHE A 445 -8.27 -15.12 -19.63
N LYS A 446 -8.85 -14.77 -20.79
CA LYS A 446 -9.83 -15.60 -21.49
C LYS A 446 -9.25 -16.98 -21.87
N PRO A 447 -9.94 -18.09 -21.52
CA PRO A 447 -9.59 -19.44 -21.97
C PRO A 447 -9.34 -19.57 -23.46
N GLY A 448 -8.23 -20.22 -23.83
CA GLY A 448 -7.86 -20.50 -25.22
C GLY A 448 -7.25 -19.33 -26.02
N SER A 449 -7.03 -18.17 -25.39
CA SER A 449 -6.39 -17.00 -26.03
C SER A 449 -5.12 -16.58 -25.28
N ASN A 450 -5.19 -15.54 -24.44
CA ASN A 450 -4.01 -14.93 -23.79
C ASN A 450 -3.65 -15.52 -22.42
N GLN A 451 -4.12 -16.74 -22.10
CA GLN A 451 -3.89 -17.33 -20.78
C GLN A 451 -2.42 -17.53 -20.46
N TRP A 452 -1.62 -17.95 -21.45
CA TRP A 452 -0.21 -18.28 -21.27
C TRP A 452 0.71 -17.12 -21.65
N GLY A 453 1.56 -16.71 -20.72
CA GLY A 453 2.67 -15.77 -20.92
C GLY A 453 4.03 -16.47 -20.87
N TYR A 454 5.00 -16.00 -21.66
CA TYR A 454 6.33 -16.61 -21.78
C TYR A 454 7.45 -15.63 -21.42
N PHE A 455 8.32 -16.04 -20.49
CA PHE A 455 9.25 -15.15 -19.79
C PHE A 455 10.68 -15.70 -19.81
N PRO A 456 11.43 -15.50 -20.90
CA PRO A 456 12.84 -15.87 -20.97
C PRO A 456 13.72 -14.90 -20.19
N ALA A 457 14.80 -15.40 -19.61
CA ALA A 457 15.85 -14.58 -19.02
C ALA A 457 17.23 -15.23 -19.18
N ALA A 458 18.26 -14.40 -19.24
CA ALA A 458 19.66 -14.81 -19.35
C ALA A 458 20.57 -13.87 -18.55
N SER A 459 21.64 -14.40 -17.98
CA SER A 459 22.68 -13.60 -17.36
C SER A 459 24.07 -14.18 -17.59
N LEU A 460 25.06 -13.29 -17.61
CA LEU A 460 26.47 -13.60 -17.69
C LEU A 460 27.18 -12.89 -16.56
N ALA A 461 28.04 -13.60 -15.83
CA ALA A 461 28.94 -13.01 -14.86
C ALA A 461 30.38 -13.46 -15.09
N TRP A 462 31.29 -12.51 -15.03
CA TRP A 462 32.72 -12.73 -15.20
C TRP A 462 33.47 -12.25 -13.96
N LYS A 463 34.09 -13.19 -13.25
CA LYS A 463 34.99 -12.90 -12.12
C LYS A 463 36.37 -12.50 -12.66
N ILE A 464 36.53 -11.23 -12.99
CA ILE A 464 37.77 -10.66 -13.55
C ILE A 464 38.95 -10.88 -12.60
N LYS A 465 38.73 -10.82 -11.28
CA LYS A 465 39.77 -11.07 -10.27
C LYS A 465 40.42 -12.46 -10.38
N GLU A 466 39.70 -13.46 -10.90
CA GLU A 466 40.24 -14.82 -11.06
C GLU A 466 41.15 -14.97 -12.29
N GLU A 467 41.30 -13.93 -13.12
CA GLU A 467 42.16 -13.98 -14.30
C GLU A 467 43.64 -13.90 -13.97
N ASN A 468 44.47 -14.61 -14.75
CA ASN A 468 45.90 -14.73 -14.47
C ASN A 468 46.60 -13.36 -14.42
N PHE A 469 46.10 -12.36 -15.15
CA PHE A 469 46.65 -11.01 -15.15
C PHE A 469 46.28 -10.17 -13.91
N LEU A 470 45.27 -10.59 -13.13
CA LEU A 470 44.77 -9.83 -11.98
C LEU A 470 44.80 -10.61 -10.66
N LYS A 471 44.91 -11.94 -10.72
CA LYS A 471 44.80 -12.84 -9.56
C LYS A 471 45.85 -12.56 -8.49
N GLU A 472 47.06 -12.16 -8.87
CA GLU A 472 48.15 -11.85 -7.93
C GLU A 472 48.07 -10.42 -7.33
N ASN A 473 47.16 -9.56 -7.79
CA ASN A 473 47.02 -8.20 -7.27
C ASN A 473 46.35 -8.20 -5.87
N ASN A 474 47.08 -7.77 -4.84
CA ASN A 474 46.59 -7.78 -3.45
C ASN A 474 45.66 -6.61 -3.10
N SER A 475 45.68 -5.53 -3.88
CA SER A 475 44.84 -4.36 -3.67
C SER A 475 43.41 -4.57 -4.15
N ILE A 476 43.18 -5.51 -5.07
CA ILE A 476 41.87 -5.89 -5.59
C ILE A 476 41.57 -7.32 -5.11
N ASN A 477 40.53 -7.47 -4.29
CA ASN A 477 40.11 -8.74 -3.71
C ASN A 477 38.89 -9.32 -4.42
N GLU A 478 38.05 -8.46 -4.97
CA GLU A 478 36.91 -8.85 -5.79
C GLU A 478 36.76 -7.86 -6.94
N LEU A 479 36.52 -8.40 -8.13
CA LEU A 479 36.13 -7.63 -9.29
C LEU A 479 35.31 -8.56 -10.18
N LYS A 480 34.02 -8.28 -10.29
CA LYS A 480 33.07 -9.13 -11.02
C LYS A 480 32.11 -8.26 -11.82
N LEU A 481 32.09 -8.49 -13.13
CA LEU A 481 31.11 -7.88 -14.04
C LEU A 481 29.90 -8.81 -14.16
N ARG A 482 28.69 -8.24 -14.10
CA ARG A 482 27.40 -8.92 -14.27
C ARG A 482 26.61 -8.24 -15.38
N LEU A 483 26.10 -9.03 -16.32
CA LEU A 483 25.16 -8.59 -17.34
C LEU A 483 23.91 -9.46 -17.24
N GLY A 484 22.73 -8.84 -17.28
CA GLY A 484 21.46 -9.54 -17.14
C GLY A 484 20.40 -9.00 -18.08
N PHE A 485 19.60 -9.90 -18.62
CA PHE A 485 18.38 -9.62 -19.37
C PHE A 485 17.26 -10.54 -18.90
N GLY A 486 16.04 -10.03 -18.81
CA GLY A 486 14.88 -10.87 -18.57
C GLY A 486 13.57 -10.20 -18.92
N LYS A 487 12.60 -11.03 -19.31
CA LYS A 487 11.20 -10.64 -19.42
C LYS A 487 10.43 -11.14 -18.21
N SER A 488 9.44 -10.36 -17.78
CA SER A 488 8.50 -10.72 -16.73
C SER A 488 7.12 -10.16 -17.10
N GLY A 489 6.05 -10.82 -16.66
CA GLY A 489 4.68 -10.41 -16.96
C GLY A 489 3.94 -9.97 -15.70
N ASN A 490 2.92 -9.12 -15.78
CA ASN A 490 2.04 -8.80 -14.64
C ASN A 490 0.59 -9.20 -15.00
N ASN A 491 -0.06 -9.94 -14.11
CA ASN A 491 -1.48 -10.34 -14.20
C ASN A 491 -2.29 -9.91 -12.99
N ARG A 492 -1.82 -8.96 -12.18
CA ARG A 492 -2.56 -8.45 -11.01
C ARG A 492 -3.68 -7.50 -11.45
N ILE A 493 -4.57 -7.99 -12.31
CA ILE A 493 -5.72 -7.32 -12.89
C ILE A 493 -7.00 -7.88 -12.29
N GLY A 494 -8.14 -7.21 -12.50
CA GLY A 494 -9.44 -7.75 -12.09
C GLY A 494 -9.73 -9.11 -12.74
N ALA A 495 -10.41 -10.00 -12.02
CA ALA A 495 -10.88 -11.26 -12.59
C ALA A 495 -11.99 -11.00 -13.62
N PHE A 496 -12.09 -11.88 -14.63
CA PHE A 496 -13.19 -11.89 -15.61
C PHE A 496 -13.40 -10.60 -16.41
N LEU A 497 -12.37 -9.76 -16.61
CA LEU A 497 -12.46 -8.56 -17.47
C LEU A 497 -12.82 -8.89 -18.94
N TYR A 498 -12.82 -10.17 -19.31
CA TYR A 498 -13.18 -10.69 -20.62
C TYR A 498 -14.65 -11.13 -20.75
N ASP A 499 -15.42 -11.14 -19.66
CA ASP A 499 -16.83 -11.56 -19.61
C ASP A 499 -17.76 -10.41 -19.19
N THR A 500 -19.00 -10.42 -19.69
CA THR A 500 -20.05 -9.46 -19.30
C THR A 500 -20.92 -10.07 -18.20
N PHE A 501 -21.00 -9.38 -17.06
CA PHE A 501 -21.89 -9.76 -15.95
C PHE A 501 -23.10 -8.84 -15.87
N PHE A 502 -24.24 -9.42 -15.50
CA PHE A 502 -25.43 -8.69 -15.08
C PHE A 502 -25.49 -8.75 -13.56
N THR A 503 -25.39 -7.59 -12.91
CA THR A 503 -25.42 -7.48 -11.45
C THR A 503 -26.78 -6.98 -11.00
N SER A 504 -27.39 -7.69 -10.07
CA SER A 504 -28.61 -7.24 -9.40
C SER A 504 -28.25 -6.27 -8.28
N SER A 505 -29.00 -5.18 -8.14
CA SER A 505 -28.82 -4.22 -7.06
C SER A 505 -30.13 -3.98 -6.31
N SER A 506 -30.05 -3.92 -4.98
CA SER A 506 -31.13 -3.41 -4.13
C SER A 506 -31.21 -1.88 -4.15
N ASP A 507 -30.13 -1.22 -4.58
CA ASP A 507 -29.97 0.23 -4.53
C ASP A 507 -30.63 0.91 -5.75
N TYR A 508 -30.81 0.15 -6.86
CA TYR A 508 -31.41 0.60 -8.11
C TYR A 508 -32.29 -0.53 -8.69
N GLY A 509 -33.58 -0.52 -8.37
CA GLY A 509 -34.57 -1.52 -8.81
C GLY A 509 -35.73 -0.89 -9.57
N TYR A 510 -36.62 -1.73 -10.08
CA TYR A 510 -37.89 -1.29 -10.65
C TYR A 510 -38.95 -1.22 -9.56
N ALA A 511 -39.69 -0.11 -9.49
CA ALA A 511 -40.85 -0.01 -8.62
C ALA A 511 -42.04 -0.73 -9.28
N PHE A 512 -42.49 -1.82 -8.67
CA PHE A 512 -43.73 -2.51 -9.05
C PHE A 512 -44.67 -2.50 -7.83
N GLY A 513 -45.78 -1.77 -7.94
CA GLY A 513 -46.68 -1.54 -6.81
C GLY A 513 -45.99 -0.76 -5.68
N THR A 514 -46.06 -1.27 -4.44
CA THR A 514 -45.42 -0.68 -3.25
C THR A 514 -44.04 -1.27 -2.95
N SER A 515 -43.49 -2.13 -3.83
CA SER A 515 -42.24 -2.85 -3.58
C SER A 515 -41.18 -2.50 -4.63
N VAL A 516 -39.92 -2.37 -4.17
CA VAL A 516 -38.76 -2.29 -5.06
C VAL A 516 -38.37 -3.72 -5.44
N THR A 517 -38.48 -4.04 -6.72
CA THR A 517 -38.01 -5.32 -7.27
C THR A 517 -36.60 -5.12 -7.84
N PRO A 518 -35.58 -5.86 -7.35
CA PRO A 518 -34.23 -5.76 -7.88
C PRO A 518 -34.19 -6.07 -9.38
N GLY A 519 -33.63 -5.16 -10.17
CA GLY A 519 -33.32 -5.38 -11.58
C GLY A 519 -31.86 -5.80 -11.74
N ALA A 520 -31.51 -6.39 -12.89
CA ALA A 520 -30.14 -6.73 -13.24
C ALA A 520 -29.69 -5.90 -14.45
N THR A 521 -28.53 -5.24 -14.34
CA THR A 521 -27.94 -4.45 -15.42
C THR A 521 -26.45 -4.78 -15.56
N THR A 522 -25.89 -4.50 -16.73
CA THR A 522 -24.43 -4.43 -16.87
C THR A 522 -23.90 -3.17 -16.18
N GLY A 523 -22.62 -3.19 -15.79
CA GLY A 523 -21.90 -1.99 -15.38
C GLY A 523 -21.55 -1.09 -16.57
N ASN A 524 -20.83 0.00 -16.29
CA ASN A 524 -20.37 0.96 -17.32
C ASN A 524 -19.04 0.56 -18.00
N ILE A 525 -18.49 -0.61 -17.66
CA ILE A 525 -17.23 -1.16 -18.21
C ILE A 525 -17.55 -2.32 -19.15
N MET A 526 -17.15 -2.18 -20.42
CA MET A 526 -17.27 -3.20 -21.45
C MET A 526 -16.24 -4.32 -21.23
N ALA A 527 -16.66 -5.57 -21.44
CA ALA A 527 -15.76 -6.71 -21.45
C ALA A 527 -14.74 -6.62 -22.60
N ASN A 528 -13.52 -7.12 -22.39
CA ASN A 528 -12.50 -7.22 -23.43
C ASN A 528 -11.88 -8.62 -23.48
N PRO A 529 -12.23 -9.45 -24.49
CA PRO A 529 -11.69 -10.80 -24.62
C PRO A 529 -10.19 -10.85 -24.96
N ASN A 530 -9.61 -9.73 -25.37
CA ASN A 530 -8.22 -9.62 -25.81
C ASN A 530 -7.27 -9.13 -24.70
N VAL A 531 -7.75 -9.00 -23.46
CA VAL A 531 -6.90 -8.65 -22.32
C VAL A 531 -5.77 -9.68 -22.20
N LYS A 532 -4.54 -9.20 -22.01
CA LYS A 532 -3.31 -9.97 -21.92
C LYS A 532 -2.37 -9.42 -20.84
N TRP A 533 -1.27 -10.14 -20.60
CA TRP A 533 -0.22 -9.78 -19.65
C TRP A 533 0.42 -8.41 -19.96
N GLU A 534 0.65 -7.58 -18.94
CA GLU A 534 1.61 -6.46 -19.07
C GLU A 534 3.02 -7.06 -19.07
N THR A 535 3.91 -6.67 -19.98
CA THR A 535 5.25 -7.30 -20.08
C THR A 535 6.35 -6.28 -19.82
N ALA A 536 7.18 -6.53 -18.81
CA ALA A 536 8.37 -5.77 -18.49
C ALA A 536 9.63 -6.48 -19.01
N SER A 537 10.44 -5.77 -19.81
CA SER A 537 11.75 -6.22 -20.28
C SER A 537 12.84 -5.44 -19.57
N SER A 538 13.67 -6.11 -18.79
CA SER A 538 14.72 -5.47 -17.99
C SER A 538 16.11 -5.86 -18.45
N TYR A 539 17.01 -4.87 -18.43
CA TYR A 539 18.43 -4.98 -18.68
C TYR A 539 19.18 -4.47 -17.45
N ASN A 540 20.22 -5.19 -17.01
CA ASN A 540 21.07 -4.79 -15.89
C ASN A 540 22.55 -4.99 -16.26
N ALA A 541 23.37 -4.01 -15.92
CA ALA A 541 24.82 -4.11 -15.90
C ALA A 541 25.32 -3.75 -14.50
N GLY A 542 26.00 -4.69 -13.85
CA GLY A 542 26.49 -4.55 -12.48
C GLY A 542 27.99 -4.78 -12.39
N LEU A 543 28.68 -3.99 -11.57
CA LEU A 543 30.08 -4.17 -11.23
C LEU A 543 30.22 -4.33 -9.72
N ASP A 544 30.57 -5.54 -9.28
CA ASP A 544 30.89 -5.82 -7.88
C ASP A 544 32.40 -5.67 -7.67
N PHE A 545 32.80 -4.98 -6.61
CA PHE A 545 34.20 -4.72 -6.29
C PHE A 545 34.51 -4.86 -4.80
N GLY A 546 35.72 -5.30 -4.51
CA GLY A 546 36.28 -5.38 -3.17
C GLY A 546 37.76 -5.03 -3.22
N LEU A 547 38.19 -4.07 -2.41
CA LEU A 547 39.52 -3.46 -2.43
C LEU A 547 40.17 -3.48 -1.04
N PHE A 548 41.50 -3.39 -1.02
CA PHE A 548 42.33 -3.22 0.17
C PHE A 548 42.11 -4.28 1.26
N LYS A 549 42.16 -5.55 0.86
CA LYS A 549 41.84 -6.72 1.71
C LYS A 549 40.39 -6.72 2.21
N GLY A 550 39.46 -6.30 1.35
CA GLY A 550 38.04 -6.23 1.65
C GLY A 550 37.64 -5.09 2.60
N ARG A 551 38.53 -4.11 2.84
CA ARG A 551 38.21 -2.95 3.67
C ARG A 551 37.24 -2.00 3.00
N LEU A 552 37.23 -1.95 1.67
CA LEU A 552 36.24 -1.24 0.87
C LEU A 552 35.56 -2.24 -0.05
N TYR A 553 34.25 -2.30 -0.04
CA TYR A 553 33.48 -3.19 -0.90
C TYR A 553 32.23 -2.47 -1.40
N GLY A 554 31.70 -2.90 -2.54
CA GLY A 554 30.49 -2.30 -3.07
C GLY A 554 30.04 -2.90 -4.37
N THR A 555 28.94 -2.35 -4.86
CA THR A 555 28.37 -2.69 -6.16
C THR A 555 27.79 -1.43 -6.81
N LEU A 556 28.02 -1.32 -8.11
CA LEU A 556 27.43 -0.31 -8.98
C LEU A 556 26.55 -1.03 -9.99
N ASP A 557 25.24 -0.79 -9.96
CA ASP A 557 24.28 -1.32 -10.93
C ASP A 557 23.70 -0.18 -11.79
N VAL A 558 23.61 -0.41 -13.10
CA VAL A 558 22.89 0.42 -14.06
C VAL A 558 21.81 -0.43 -14.69
N TYR A 559 20.58 0.05 -14.71
CA TYR A 559 19.44 -0.71 -15.21
C TYR A 559 18.51 0.11 -16.09
N LYS A 560 17.78 -0.62 -16.93
CA LYS A 560 16.67 -0.12 -17.73
C LYS A 560 15.57 -1.18 -17.79
N THR A 561 14.35 -0.79 -17.49
CA THR A 561 13.14 -1.61 -17.61
C THR A 561 12.15 -0.90 -18.52
N ASP A 562 11.78 -1.55 -19.63
CA ASP A 562 10.73 -1.10 -20.54
C ASP A 562 9.48 -1.98 -20.32
N THR A 563 8.37 -1.37 -19.89
CA THR A 563 7.08 -2.06 -19.71
C THR A 563 6.14 -1.73 -20.86
N LYS A 564 5.57 -2.75 -21.49
CA LYS A 564 4.61 -2.64 -22.59
C LYS A 564 3.31 -3.33 -22.22
N ASP A 565 2.28 -3.05 -23.03
CA ASP A 565 0.95 -3.64 -22.88
C ASP A 565 0.32 -3.31 -21.51
N LEU A 566 0.56 -2.09 -20.99
CA LEU A 566 -0.07 -1.64 -19.75
C LEU A 566 -1.59 -1.67 -19.88
N LEU A 567 -2.28 -2.21 -18.87
CA LEU A 567 -3.73 -2.33 -18.82
C LEU A 567 -4.34 -1.04 -18.29
N LEU A 568 -4.82 -0.21 -19.20
CA LEU A 568 -5.40 1.08 -18.90
C LEU A 568 -6.92 1.04 -19.09
N LEU A 569 -7.65 1.83 -18.31
CA LEU A 569 -9.10 2.00 -18.47
C LEU A 569 -9.36 3.04 -19.57
N ALA A 570 -9.67 2.55 -20.77
CA ALA A 570 -9.98 3.34 -21.95
C ALA A 570 -11.36 3.97 -21.83
N LYS A 571 -11.50 5.27 -22.16
CA LYS A 571 -12.81 5.83 -22.49
C LYS A 571 -13.17 5.44 -23.92
N ILE A 572 -14.34 4.84 -24.12
CA ILE A 572 -14.81 4.37 -25.43
C ILE A 572 -16.05 5.15 -25.89
N PRO A 573 -16.39 5.15 -27.20
CA PRO A 573 -17.62 5.77 -27.67
C PRO A 573 -18.87 5.19 -26.97
N GLN A 574 -19.69 6.08 -26.40
CA GLN A 574 -20.88 5.70 -25.65
C GLN A 574 -21.98 5.07 -26.51
N THR A 575 -21.88 5.15 -27.85
CA THR A 575 -22.74 4.42 -28.79
C THR A 575 -22.68 2.90 -28.61
N SER A 576 -21.64 2.38 -27.95
CA SER A 576 -21.51 0.97 -27.56
C SER A 576 -22.41 0.55 -26.40
N GLY A 577 -23.03 1.50 -25.69
CA GLY A 577 -23.77 1.26 -24.44
C GLY A 577 -22.89 1.25 -23.18
N TYR A 578 -21.57 1.45 -23.33
CA TYR A 578 -20.59 1.48 -22.24
C TYR A 578 -19.77 2.77 -22.29
N GLU A 579 -19.20 3.17 -21.15
CA GLU A 579 -18.35 4.36 -21.06
C GLU A 579 -16.86 4.01 -21.11
N TYR A 580 -16.50 2.84 -20.58
CA TYR A 580 -15.10 2.42 -20.44
C TYR A 580 -14.83 0.99 -20.90
N GLN A 581 -13.57 0.67 -21.18
CA GLN A 581 -13.08 -0.69 -21.41
C GLN A 581 -11.62 -0.81 -20.96
N TYR A 582 -11.25 -1.91 -20.29
CA TYR A 582 -9.83 -2.17 -20.01
C TYR A 582 -9.10 -2.62 -21.28
N GLN A 583 -8.00 -1.96 -21.63
CA GLN A 583 -7.22 -2.24 -22.84
C GLN A 583 -5.71 -2.23 -22.56
N ASN A 584 -4.99 -3.19 -23.14
CA ASN A 584 -3.53 -3.22 -23.14
C ASN A 584 -2.99 -2.25 -24.20
N SER A 585 -2.70 -1.01 -23.80
CA SER A 585 -2.36 0.05 -24.77
C SER A 585 -1.31 1.07 -24.29
N GLY A 586 -0.90 1.02 -23.02
CA GLY A 586 0.15 1.90 -22.50
C GLY A 586 1.56 1.29 -22.50
N SER A 587 2.58 2.14 -22.34
CA SER A 587 3.96 1.73 -22.04
C SER A 587 4.70 2.73 -21.16
N SER A 588 5.66 2.25 -20.38
CA SER A 588 6.49 3.03 -19.45
C SER A 588 7.96 2.58 -19.49
N GLU A 589 8.87 3.45 -19.06
CA GLU A 589 10.31 3.19 -18.92
C GLU A 589 10.77 3.60 -17.53
N ASN A 590 11.50 2.72 -16.85
CA ASN A 590 12.28 3.03 -15.65
C ASN A 590 13.77 2.83 -15.97
N LYS A 591 14.60 3.81 -15.64
CA LYS A 591 16.06 3.69 -15.76
C LYS A 591 16.75 4.37 -14.59
N GLY A 592 17.86 3.77 -14.15
CA GLY A 592 18.51 4.24 -12.95
C GLY A 592 19.93 3.72 -12.76
N ILE A 593 20.56 4.29 -11.75
CA ILE A 593 21.89 3.91 -11.27
C ILE A 593 21.78 3.72 -9.76
N GLU A 594 22.36 2.63 -9.26
CA GLU A 594 22.40 2.27 -7.84
C GLU A 594 23.86 2.03 -7.44
N LEU A 595 24.32 2.72 -6.40
CA LEU A 595 25.61 2.47 -5.78
C LEU A 595 25.39 2.10 -4.32
N SER A 596 25.93 0.95 -3.91
CA SER A 596 26.02 0.56 -2.51
C SER A 596 27.49 0.32 -2.19
N MET A 597 27.98 0.90 -1.11
CA MET A 597 29.38 0.84 -0.72
C MET A 597 29.49 0.73 0.79
N GLY A 598 30.39 -0.12 1.25
CA GLY A 598 30.71 -0.27 2.66
C GLY A 598 32.20 -0.25 2.90
N GLY A 599 32.58 0.27 4.07
CA GLY A 599 33.95 0.45 4.49
C GLY A 599 34.17 -0.02 5.92
N ALA A 600 35.07 -0.98 6.13
CA ALA A 600 35.61 -1.31 7.44
C ALA A 600 36.77 -0.34 7.77
N ILE A 601 36.41 0.83 8.28
CA ILE A 601 37.33 1.93 8.54
C ILE A 601 38.35 1.51 9.61
N ILE A 602 37.86 0.97 10.73
CA ILE A 602 38.69 0.44 11.82
C ILE A 602 38.29 -1.02 12.07
N ASN A 603 39.27 -1.90 12.15
CA ASN A 603 39.05 -3.30 12.49
C ASN A 603 40.20 -3.78 13.39
N LYS A 604 40.09 -3.48 14.68
CA LYS A 604 40.99 -3.92 15.75
C LYS A 604 40.26 -4.94 16.62
N GLU A 605 40.98 -5.75 17.38
CA GLU A 605 40.40 -6.82 18.22
C GLU A 605 39.29 -6.31 19.16
N ASN A 606 39.50 -5.14 19.79
CA ASN A 606 38.56 -4.58 20.76
C ASN A 606 37.67 -3.48 20.20
N PHE A 607 37.84 -3.10 18.93
CA PHE A 607 37.06 -2.02 18.33
C PHE A 607 36.98 -2.17 16.82
N SER A 608 35.75 -2.30 16.33
CA SER A 608 35.43 -2.25 14.90
C SER A 608 34.52 -1.07 14.61
N TRP A 609 34.82 -0.38 13.52
CA TRP A 609 33.98 0.69 12.98
C TRP A 609 33.78 0.46 11.49
N LYS A 610 32.51 0.32 11.12
CA LYS A 610 32.05 0.05 9.78
C LYS A 610 31.01 1.10 9.38
N ILE A 611 31.12 1.56 8.14
CA ILE A 611 30.16 2.46 7.51
C ILE A 611 29.60 1.72 6.28
N ASP A 612 28.29 1.68 6.13
CA ASP A 612 27.63 1.28 4.89
C ASP A 612 26.76 2.44 4.40
N ALA A 613 26.84 2.75 3.12
CA ALA A 613 26.07 3.79 2.48
C ALA A 613 25.52 3.30 1.15
N ASN A 614 24.36 3.81 0.76
CA ASN A 614 23.81 3.59 -0.58
C ASN A 614 23.24 4.89 -1.12
N ILE A 615 23.28 5.04 -2.44
CA ILE A 615 22.66 6.12 -3.19
C ILE A 615 22.02 5.52 -4.44
N SER A 616 20.82 5.98 -4.77
CA SER A 616 20.11 5.54 -5.97
C SER A 616 19.42 6.70 -6.66
N SER A 617 19.30 6.58 -7.98
CA SER A 617 18.55 7.51 -8.82
C SER A 617 17.72 6.68 -9.80
N ASN A 618 16.42 6.96 -9.88
CA ASN A 618 15.51 6.33 -10.83
C ASN A 618 14.68 7.40 -11.54
N ARG A 619 14.58 7.30 -12.87
CA ARG A 619 13.72 8.15 -13.68
C ARG A 619 12.66 7.30 -14.35
N ASN A 620 11.40 7.55 -13.97
CA ASN A 620 10.23 7.01 -14.62
C ASN A 620 9.81 7.91 -15.80
N THR A 621 9.34 7.30 -16.90
CA THR A 621 8.81 8.04 -18.06
C THR A 621 7.66 7.26 -18.69
N ILE A 622 6.52 7.91 -18.88
CA ILE A 622 5.40 7.36 -19.67
C ILE A 622 5.80 7.45 -21.15
N LYS A 623 5.84 6.31 -21.85
CA LYS A 623 6.25 6.24 -23.26
C LYS A 623 5.05 6.29 -24.21
N SER A 624 3.91 5.76 -23.80
CA SER A 624 2.63 5.83 -24.52
C SER A 624 1.47 5.61 -23.56
N LEU A 625 0.34 6.26 -23.83
CA LEU A 625 -0.94 6.02 -23.14
C LEU A 625 -1.94 5.26 -24.02
N GLY A 626 -1.54 4.87 -25.22
CA GLY A 626 -2.43 4.22 -26.20
C GLY A 626 -3.58 5.13 -26.62
N ASN A 627 -4.67 4.51 -27.10
CA ASN A 627 -5.87 5.20 -27.58
C ASN A 627 -6.79 5.69 -26.43
N ASN A 628 -6.32 5.72 -25.17
CA ASN A 628 -7.15 5.99 -23.99
C ASN A 628 -7.41 7.46 -23.71
N ALA A 629 -6.60 8.34 -24.28
CA ALA A 629 -6.96 9.73 -24.35
C ALA A 629 -7.81 9.91 -25.60
N SER A 630 -8.85 10.76 -25.56
CA SER A 630 -9.48 11.30 -26.78
C SER A 630 -8.37 11.48 -27.82
N ALA A 631 -8.47 10.80 -28.98
CA ALA A 631 -7.38 10.36 -29.87
C ALA A 631 -6.32 11.39 -30.32
N SER A 632 -6.34 12.59 -29.74
CA SER A 632 -5.49 13.76 -29.95
C SER A 632 -4.65 14.16 -28.72
N ALA A 633 -4.94 13.71 -27.49
CA ALA A 633 -4.26 14.18 -26.29
C ALA A 633 -3.23 13.15 -25.77
N ASN A 634 -1.93 13.43 -25.84
CA ASN A 634 -0.90 12.59 -25.22
C ASN A 634 -0.90 12.68 -23.67
N TYR A 635 -2.04 13.01 -23.06
CA TYR A 635 -2.21 13.22 -21.63
C TYR A 635 -3.67 13.10 -21.18
N TYR A 636 -3.87 12.89 -19.88
CA TYR A 636 -5.14 13.08 -19.18
C TYR A 636 -4.88 13.58 -17.76
N TYR A 637 -5.89 14.18 -17.14
CA TYR A 637 -5.81 14.60 -15.74
C TYR A 637 -6.37 13.52 -14.81
N TYR A 638 -5.77 13.38 -13.65
CA TYR A 638 -6.18 12.41 -12.64
C TYR A 638 -6.41 13.13 -11.30
N PRO A 639 -7.54 12.90 -10.62
CA PRO A 639 -7.79 13.50 -9.31
C PRO A 639 -7.08 12.71 -8.21
N SER A 640 -6.66 13.38 -7.15
CA SER A 640 -6.15 12.79 -5.91
C SER A 640 -7.17 11.98 -5.12
N GLY A 641 -8.44 11.96 -5.55
CA GLY A 641 -9.53 11.29 -4.85
C GLY A 641 -10.04 12.06 -3.64
N TRP A 642 -9.67 13.34 -3.49
CA TRP A 642 -10.33 14.24 -2.54
C TRP A 642 -11.74 14.60 -3.03
N GLN A 643 -12.64 14.97 -2.12
CA GLN A 643 -14.08 15.15 -2.40
C GLN A 643 -14.37 16.13 -3.55
N ASN A 644 -13.44 17.07 -3.81
CA ASN A 644 -13.42 17.86 -5.03
C ASN A 644 -12.44 17.20 -6.02
N ASN A 645 -12.95 16.73 -7.16
CA ASN A 645 -12.16 16.21 -8.30
C ASN A 645 -11.28 17.32 -8.91
N LEU A 646 -10.27 17.78 -8.19
CA LEU A 646 -9.44 18.92 -8.57
C LEU A 646 -8.44 18.60 -9.68
N PHE A 647 -8.42 17.36 -10.22
CA PHE A 647 -7.59 16.97 -11.38
C PHE A 647 -6.13 17.45 -11.23
N ASP A 648 -5.60 17.25 -10.03
CA ASP A 648 -4.33 17.77 -9.50
C ASP A 648 -3.10 16.97 -9.94
N PHE A 649 -3.30 15.88 -10.70
CA PHE A 649 -2.25 15.15 -11.36
C PHE A 649 -2.41 15.16 -12.88
N LEU A 650 -1.27 15.26 -13.58
CA LEU A 650 -1.16 15.15 -15.02
C LEU A 650 -0.44 13.84 -15.37
N VAL A 651 -1.13 12.98 -16.12
CA VAL A 651 -0.55 11.79 -16.72
C VAL A 651 -0.23 12.13 -18.17
N GLN A 652 1.04 12.25 -18.53
CA GLN A 652 1.46 12.73 -19.85
C GLN A 652 2.65 11.94 -20.42
N VAL A 653 2.60 11.61 -21.70
CA VAL A 653 3.72 10.99 -22.43
C VAL A 653 4.97 11.88 -22.34
N GLY A 654 6.11 11.29 -21.99
CA GLY A 654 7.37 11.97 -21.78
C GLY A 654 7.58 12.52 -20.36
N LYS A 655 6.57 12.45 -19.49
CA LYS A 655 6.65 12.83 -18.07
C LYS A 655 6.64 11.60 -17.16
N PRO A 656 7.13 11.71 -15.91
CA PRO A 656 6.94 10.69 -14.89
C PRO A 656 5.46 10.56 -14.49
N VAL A 657 5.08 9.36 -14.04
CA VAL A 657 3.79 9.14 -13.35
C VAL A 657 3.74 9.97 -12.06
N GLY A 658 2.58 10.56 -11.75
CA GLY A 658 2.37 11.35 -10.54
C GLY A 658 2.87 12.80 -10.64
N THR A 659 2.93 13.36 -11.84
CA THR A 659 3.27 14.78 -12.03
C THR A 659 2.14 15.66 -11.49
N TYR A 660 2.42 16.53 -10.52
CA TYR A 660 1.45 17.51 -10.03
C TYR A 660 1.12 18.55 -11.11
N TRP A 661 -0.15 18.90 -11.21
CA TRP A 661 -0.64 19.93 -12.12
C TRP A 661 -1.62 20.86 -11.43
N GLY A 662 -1.44 22.15 -11.62
CA GLY A 662 -2.25 23.17 -10.96
C GLY A 662 -1.74 24.58 -11.25
N TYR A 663 -2.42 25.55 -10.66
CA TYR A 663 -2.08 26.96 -10.82
C TYR A 663 -0.80 27.32 -10.04
N VAL A 664 0.02 28.18 -10.64
CA VAL A 664 1.12 28.85 -9.94
C VAL A 664 0.58 30.16 -9.38
N THR A 665 0.58 30.31 -8.06
CA THR A 665 0.15 31.57 -7.42
C THR A 665 1.30 32.58 -7.38
N ALA A 666 1.00 33.85 -7.67
CA ALA A 666 1.95 34.96 -7.53
C ALA A 666 1.90 35.62 -6.13
N GLY A 667 1.07 35.08 -5.22
CA GLY A 667 0.80 35.69 -3.92
C GLY A 667 -0.56 36.41 -3.87
N ARG A 668 -0.79 37.19 -2.82
CA ARG A 668 -1.94 38.09 -2.69
C ARG A 668 -1.55 39.49 -3.18
N TYR A 669 -2.52 40.27 -3.64
CA TYR A 669 -2.25 41.68 -3.89
C TYR A 669 -2.02 42.42 -2.58
N GLU A 670 -1.00 43.27 -2.56
CA GLU A 670 -0.73 44.21 -1.47
C GLU A 670 -1.34 45.57 -1.80
N VAL A 671 -1.73 46.35 -0.78
CA VAL A 671 -2.35 47.68 -0.96
C VAL A 671 -1.46 48.61 -1.81
N SER A 672 -0.13 48.45 -1.71
CA SER A 672 0.85 49.19 -2.50
C SER A 672 0.76 48.95 -4.02
N GLU A 673 0.05 47.92 -4.46
CA GLU A 673 -0.13 47.55 -5.87
C GLU A 673 -1.38 48.19 -6.51
N PHE A 674 -2.16 48.95 -5.72
CA PHE A 674 -3.33 49.67 -6.20
C PHE A 674 -3.12 51.18 -6.22
N ASN A 675 -3.77 51.85 -7.17
CA ASN A 675 -4.07 53.27 -7.13
C ASN A 675 -5.42 53.45 -6.42
N TYR A 676 -5.52 54.46 -5.55
CA TYR A 676 -6.78 54.84 -4.92
C TYR A 676 -7.33 56.10 -5.58
N ASP A 677 -8.55 56.03 -6.09
CA ASP A 677 -9.30 57.19 -6.57
C ASP A 677 -10.23 57.69 -5.46
N ALA A 678 -9.91 58.87 -4.92
CA ALA A 678 -10.69 59.48 -3.84
C ALA A 678 -12.09 59.94 -4.29
N ALA A 679 -12.31 60.21 -5.57
CA ALA A 679 -13.60 60.69 -6.08
C ALA A 679 -14.62 59.56 -6.24
N THR A 680 -14.14 58.37 -6.64
CA THR A 680 -14.98 57.17 -6.81
C THR A 680 -14.87 56.18 -5.65
N GLN A 681 -13.97 56.45 -4.70
CA GLN A 681 -13.59 55.56 -3.61
C GLN A 681 -13.16 54.15 -4.07
N ALA A 682 -12.68 54.05 -5.31
CA ALA A 682 -12.32 52.78 -5.93
C ALA A 682 -10.81 52.56 -5.93
N TYR A 683 -10.41 51.30 -5.73
CA TYR A 683 -9.04 50.85 -5.96
C TYR A 683 -8.93 50.29 -7.39
N SER A 684 -7.90 50.72 -8.11
CA SER A 684 -7.55 50.18 -9.43
C SER A 684 -6.14 49.59 -9.40
N LEU A 685 -5.92 48.45 -10.05
CA LEU A 685 -4.58 47.85 -10.12
C LEU A 685 -3.64 48.82 -10.84
N LYS A 686 -2.42 49.01 -10.31
CA LYS A 686 -1.38 49.77 -11.00
C LYS A 686 -1.03 49.11 -12.33
N ALA A 687 -0.69 49.93 -13.33
CA ALA A 687 -0.23 49.43 -14.62
C ALA A 687 1.00 48.51 -14.44
N GLY A 688 0.98 47.34 -15.07
CA GLY A 688 2.05 46.34 -14.98
C GLY A 688 1.91 45.33 -13.84
N VAL A 689 1.00 45.54 -12.89
CA VAL A 689 0.62 44.49 -11.91
C VAL A 689 -0.26 43.47 -12.63
N ALA A 690 0.06 42.19 -12.48
CA ALA A 690 -0.68 41.12 -13.15
C ALA A 690 -2.12 41.12 -12.64
N SER A 691 -3.13 41.14 -13.52
CA SER A 691 -4.55 41.07 -13.16
C SER A 691 -5.13 39.69 -13.48
N PHE A 692 -6.05 39.21 -12.64
CA PHE A 692 -6.79 37.96 -12.86
C PHE A 692 -7.84 38.06 -13.96
N SER A 693 -8.15 39.26 -14.47
CA SER A 693 -9.16 39.50 -15.51
C SER A 693 -8.75 39.02 -16.91
N SER A 694 -7.46 38.75 -17.17
CA SER A 694 -6.97 38.23 -18.45
C SER A 694 -6.61 36.75 -18.36
N ARG A 695 -7.60 35.86 -18.51
CA ARG A 695 -7.41 34.39 -18.53
C ARG A 695 -6.55 33.86 -19.70
N SER A 696 -6.07 34.69 -20.62
CA SER A 696 -5.46 34.25 -21.88
C SER A 696 -3.92 34.26 -21.96
N GLN A 697 -3.19 34.70 -20.94
CA GLN A 697 -1.71 34.76 -21.02
C GLN A 697 -1.02 34.27 -19.76
N TRP A 698 -0.98 32.96 -19.57
CA TRP A 698 -0.01 32.30 -18.69
C TRP A 698 1.03 31.55 -19.52
N SER A 699 1.87 32.29 -20.22
CA SER A 699 3.22 31.85 -20.57
C SER A 699 4.23 32.83 -19.98
N LYS A 700 4.46 32.75 -18.66
CA LYS A 700 5.71 33.30 -18.12
C LYS A 700 6.84 32.40 -18.57
N THR A 701 7.44 32.73 -19.71
CA THR A 701 8.83 32.40 -19.99
C THR A 701 9.66 32.84 -18.79
N ASN A 702 10.31 31.86 -18.17
CA ASN A 702 11.26 32.01 -17.08
C ASN A 702 12.34 33.06 -17.44
N PRO A 703 12.41 34.22 -16.78
CA PRO A 703 13.57 35.08 -16.87
C PRO A 703 14.48 34.78 -15.66
N ALA A 704 15.62 34.18 -15.96
CA ALA A 704 16.87 34.29 -15.22
C ALA A 704 16.93 33.77 -13.77
N GLY A 705 17.54 32.59 -13.64
CA GLY A 705 18.72 32.33 -12.80
C GLY A 705 18.82 32.92 -11.40
N ARG A 706 18.71 32.05 -10.40
CA ARG A 706 19.69 31.96 -9.30
C ARG A 706 19.96 30.49 -9.00
N SER A 707 21.26 30.20 -8.92
CA SER A 707 21.95 28.93 -8.71
C SER A 707 21.53 28.17 -7.47
#